data_AF-A0A4R1QIF3-F1
#
_entry.id   AF-A0A4R1QIF3-F1
#
_cell.length_a   1.000
_cell.length_b   1.000
_cell.length_c   1.000
_cell.angle_alpha   90.00
_cell.angle_beta   90.00
_cell.angle_gamma   90.00
#
_symmetry.space_group_name_H-M   'P 1'
#
loop_
_entity.id
_entity.type
_entity.pdbx_description
1 polymer ?
#
loop_
_entity_poly.entity_id
_entity_poly.type
_entity_poly.pdbx_seq_one_letter_code
_entity_poly.pdbx_strand_id
1 'polypeptide(L)'
;MIKRCIATLLTLVLCMAPAGGLLLPARAAEQPPRDFANLVLFAYFSDEPNKDYFNQPSAQPGKSRAQALMELYDGQQGRSFRQYMNTISGGRFQVHNLFPQWDGQTLTACELPFTRQQTQTGSIDASILTALVQQLPALDGQLLDYDGDGAIDNLSLVLLGEAENTAGSPPSLYPHQNILPAGLSFSGKEVASYNMLNTDRLLDSTLADGSGVICHEFLHTLGYPDLYPRDASVPVGSWDIMASSSRYLSWPLAYLRAHFSGWVTLPELNESAKNISICAPGEAGNQAYVIRSQRNPYEVFVVEMRRQTQPQSDDTLDSRIGGTGLIVYRVDTTVDGLSNYFGSTGVYVFRPQPGRNGYVEGSERATVNNAFLSAESGRTFIGSADPNAGLAQGALTFSDGTNSGIVISDVSAAQGGSMTFSVSIPQANAQDLWQDAQFPEHSGAALAQSPIRGQLMAAGYDLPYTGDQLQLYAFADPGWVPVTSEPLTQNGGFEQVTLTSLRDVPTVAWRASDGALYLAMLKDGAWKSLGFLPDVDDYAITARGGTLHIAYVAGGYSKAGYATATRSGISRQGLCATGRMFGSPKIAVNEQGQVYLAFWDVTNNDALLLYQAGQEGNFSRLAGPGQASTFDLAAGKEGLLLAFGGSSPELKQLEGDTWKTIARLDQPVHEPRLATGDGSLFLLAAPNGASSKNLRVYRLAGDSFLQVGDPVDKNGNAADLTVFDGRLFTAYRTDGKARIRFNAPSDTTDALLSLSVTPPNQLSYLQGESVSTRGIQVFANYTSGPRELAPAEYALTGFDSTQPGQRQATVSHQGLTASFPYTVFEWPIPTAVPTAVPTAQPTAEPTAQPTAVPTAQPTAVPTAQPTAVPTAQPTAVPTAQPTAVPTVEPSAQSTAAPAEKAATPPAAQPAATSIPTTPAPEATVPPSSAVIRPARPTTAPSPTPAATPTAAPTEQPTVTPSPSPAASASSDVPAGKTAGPSAAPFLLGLAGLCVCGGLALLFFKRR
;
A
#
# COMPACT_ATOMS: atom_id res chain seq x y z
N MET A 1 -73.21 21.66 -23.65
CA MET A 1 -72.97 21.77 -22.20
C MET A 1 -71.95 20.76 -21.63
N ILE A 2 -71.26 19.93 -22.42
CA ILE A 2 -70.34 18.87 -21.92
C ILE A 2 -68.88 19.35 -21.83
N LYS A 3 -68.65 20.58 -21.35
CA LYS A 3 -67.30 21.16 -21.10
C LYS A 3 -67.19 21.95 -19.78
N ARG A 4 -68.14 21.76 -18.85
CA ARG A 4 -68.10 22.37 -17.49
C ARG A 4 -68.25 21.38 -16.31
N CYS A 5 -68.36 20.07 -16.57
CA CYS A 5 -68.43 19.06 -15.50
C CYS A 5 -67.13 18.23 -15.37
N ILE A 6 -66.38 18.03 -16.46
CA ILE A 6 -65.10 17.29 -16.42
C ILE A 6 -64.00 18.11 -15.72
N ALA A 7 -64.00 19.43 -15.92
CA ALA A 7 -63.09 20.38 -15.25
C ALA A 7 -63.37 20.59 -13.74
N THR A 8 -64.33 19.86 -13.17
CA THR A 8 -64.61 19.85 -11.72
C THR A 8 -64.16 18.54 -11.06
N LEU A 9 -64.00 17.46 -11.84
CA LEU A 9 -63.56 16.16 -11.32
C LEU A 9 -62.03 16.05 -11.20
N LEU A 10 -61.28 16.68 -12.12
CA LEU A 10 -59.81 16.69 -12.04
C LEU A 10 -59.25 17.59 -10.91
N THR A 11 -60.03 18.54 -10.40
CA THR A 11 -59.56 19.52 -9.41
C THR A 11 -59.82 19.10 -7.96
N LEU A 12 -60.56 18.01 -7.73
CA LEU A 12 -60.91 17.54 -6.37
C LEU A 12 -60.07 16.33 -5.89
N VAL A 13 -59.24 15.75 -6.75
CA VAL A 13 -58.31 14.65 -6.41
C VAL A 13 -56.90 15.18 -6.05
N LEU A 14 -56.64 16.46 -6.28
CA LEU A 14 -55.31 17.08 -6.12
C LEU A 14 -55.06 17.75 -4.74
N CYS A 15 -55.93 17.52 -3.75
CA CYS A 15 -55.92 18.30 -2.49
C CYS A 15 -56.12 17.48 -1.19
N MET A 16 -55.86 16.17 -1.16
CA MET A 16 -55.82 15.39 0.09
C MET A 16 -54.72 14.31 0.13
N ALA A 17 -53.48 14.76 0.41
CA ALA A 17 -52.45 13.99 1.11
C ALA A 17 -51.52 15.00 1.81
N PRO A 18 -51.07 14.75 3.06
CA PRO A 18 -50.27 15.73 3.80
C PRO A 18 -48.82 15.80 3.29
N ALA A 19 -48.14 16.90 3.59
CA ALA A 19 -46.69 17.00 3.47
C ALA A 19 -46.04 16.02 4.46
N GLY A 20 -45.62 14.87 3.95
CA GLY A 20 -45.03 13.78 4.71
C GLY A 20 -44.07 13.01 3.82
N GLY A 21 -42.88 13.59 3.59
CA GLY A 21 -41.80 12.88 2.92
C GLY A 21 -41.40 11.69 3.78
N LEU A 22 -41.70 10.48 3.31
CA LEU A 22 -41.18 9.24 3.89
C LEU A 22 -39.67 9.22 3.64
N LEU A 23 -38.92 9.70 4.63
CA LEU A 23 -37.48 9.52 4.75
C LEU A 23 -37.20 8.02 4.92
N LEU A 24 -37.13 7.32 3.80
CA LEU A 24 -36.44 6.03 3.74
C LEU A 24 -34.96 6.32 4.00
N PRO A 25 -34.37 5.80 5.10
CA PRO A 25 -32.97 6.06 5.40
C PRO A 25 -32.05 5.47 4.32
N ALA A 26 -30.78 5.89 4.32
CA ALA A 26 -29.73 5.26 3.52
C ALA A 26 -29.72 3.73 3.69
N ARG A 27 -29.18 2.99 2.71
CA ARG A 27 -29.18 1.51 2.72
C ARG A 27 -28.31 1.00 3.88
N ALA A 28 -28.96 0.79 5.01
CA ALA A 28 -28.35 0.50 6.29
C ALA A 28 -27.97 -0.98 6.43
N ALA A 29 -26.81 -1.26 7.04
CA ALA A 29 -26.57 -2.54 7.70
C ALA A 29 -27.67 -2.78 8.75
N GLU A 30 -28.22 -3.99 8.80
CA GLU A 30 -29.38 -4.41 9.62
C GLU A 30 -29.06 -4.57 11.13
N GLN A 31 -28.03 -3.90 11.62
CA GLN A 31 -27.65 -3.92 13.04
C GLN A 31 -28.69 -3.14 13.89
N PRO A 32 -29.09 -3.65 15.07
CA PRO A 32 -29.95 -2.91 15.98
C PRO A 32 -29.22 -1.69 16.58
N PRO A 33 -29.95 -0.69 17.11
CA PRO A 33 -29.34 0.35 17.92
C PRO A 33 -28.63 -0.24 19.14
N ARG A 34 -27.44 0.28 19.43
CA ARG A 34 -26.64 0.01 20.63
C ARG A 34 -26.64 1.25 21.52
N ASP A 35 -27.06 1.06 22.76
CA ASP A 35 -26.84 2.00 23.86
C ASP A 35 -25.42 1.83 24.42
N PHE A 36 -24.85 2.91 24.96
CA PHE A 36 -23.48 2.94 25.48
C PHE A 36 -23.33 4.02 26.56
N ALA A 37 -22.76 3.70 27.72
CA ALA A 37 -22.52 4.68 28.77
C ALA A 37 -21.27 5.53 28.49
N ASN A 38 -21.27 6.78 28.94
CA ASN A 38 -20.07 7.60 29.04
C ASN A 38 -20.04 8.31 30.40
N LEU A 39 -19.18 7.85 31.30
CA LEU A 39 -19.03 8.43 32.63
C LEU A 39 -18.13 9.68 32.55
N VAL A 40 -18.72 10.87 32.69
CA VAL A 40 -18.01 12.15 32.55
C VAL A 40 -17.67 12.73 33.93
N LEU A 41 -16.37 12.78 34.23
CA LEU A 41 -15.81 13.23 35.50
C LEU A 41 -15.00 14.52 35.33
N PHE A 42 -14.93 15.33 36.40
CA PHE A 42 -14.28 16.63 36.40
C PHE A 42 -13.34 16.77 37.61
N ALA A 43 -12.12 17.24 37.38
CA ALA A 43 -11.13 17.40 38.45
C ALA A 43 -10.19 18.60 38.23
N TYR A 44 -9.58 19.06 39.33
CA TYR A 44 -8.56 20.11 39.35
C TYR A 44 -7.39 19.71 40.26
N PHE A 45 -6.24 20.36 40.09
CA PHE A 45 -5.01 20.04 40.82
C PHE A 45 -4.95 20.72 42.19
N SER A 46 -4.21 20.14 43.13
CA SER A 46 -4.02 20.67 44.49
C SER A 46 -3.41 22.08 44.55
N ASP A 47 -2.70 22.49 43.51
CA ASP A 47 -2.10 23.83 43.33
C ASP A 47 -2.99 24.82 42.58
N GLU A 48 -4.21 24.44 42.16
CA GLU A 48 -5.14 25.31 41.45
C GLU A 48 -5.68 26.44 42.37
N PRO A 49 -5.37 27.73 42.08
CA PRO A 49 -5.88 28.84 42.89
C PRO A 49 -7.39 29.06 42.76
N ASN A 50 -8.02 28.62 41.66
CA ASN A 50 -9.41 28.89 41.34
C ASN A 50 -10.31 27.64 41.45
N LYS A 51 -10.46 27.12 42.67
CA LYS A 51 -11.22 25.88 42.95
C LYS A 51 -12.71 25.91 42.55
N ASP A 52 -13.28 27.10 42.31
CA ASP A 52 -14.66 27.29 41.82
C ASP A 52 -14.75 27.59 40.30
N TYR A 53 -13.64 27.41 39.56
CA TYR A 53 -13.53 27.67 38.11
C TYR A 53 -14.73 27.16 37.29
N PHE A 54 -15.26 25.98 37.61
CA PHE A 54 -16.33 25.34 36.85
C PHE A 54 -17.70 26.00 37.05
N ASN A 55 -17.98 26.59 38.21
CA ASN A 55 -19.27 27.24 38.49
C ASN A 55 -19.29 28.72 38.05
N GLN A 56 -18.12 29.31 37.81
CA GLN A 56 -17.99 30.66 37.26
C GLN A 56 -18.65 30.82 35.88
N PRO A 57 -19.04 32.05 35.50
CA PRO A 57 -19.58 32.35 34.18
C PRO A 57 -18.65 31.91 33.04
N SER A 58 -19.24 31.30 32.01
CA SER A 58 -18.57 31.00 30.75
C SER A 58 -18.63 32.18 29.78
N ALA A 59 -18.00 32.03 28.60
CA ALA A 59 -18.20 32.95 27.48
C ALA A 59 -19.62 32.89 26.88
N GLN A 60 -20.43 31.87 27.20
CA GLN A 60 -21.83 31.80 26.80
C GLN A 60 -22.71 32.65 27.75
N PRO A 61 -23.51 33.61 27.24
CA PRO A 61 -24.34 34.47 28.09
C PRO A 61 -25.29 33.68 29.00
N GLY A 62 -25.20 33.91 30.30
CA GLY A 62 -26.09 33.33 31.31
C GLY A 62 -25.79 31.89 31.73
N LYS A 63 -24.64 31.31 31.33
CA LYS A 63 -24.26 29.91 31.68
C LYS A 63 -22.94 29.86 32.45
N SER A 64 -22.84 28.95 33.42
CA SER A 64 -21.57 28.57 34.04
C SER A 64 -20.67 27.78 33.07
N ARG A 65 -19.37 27.65 33.38
CA ARG A 65 -18.48 26.78 32.62
C ARG A 65 -18.93 25.32 32.64
N ALA A 66 -19.42 24.82 33.77
CA ALA A 66 -19.98 23.46 33.91
C ALA A 66 -21.15 23.23 32.93
N GLN A 67 -22.10 24.17 32.86
CA GLN A 67 -23.22 24.11 31.91
C GLN A 67 -22.72 24.14 30.46
N ALA A 68 -21.73 24.99 30.15
CA ALA A 68 -21.13 25.05 28.82
C ALA A 68 -20.38 23.76 28.44
N LEU A 69 -19.70 23.10 29.38
CA LEU A 69 -19.07 21.78 29.18
C LEU A 69 -20.13 20.70 28.93
N MET A 70 -21.20 20.64 29.74
CA MET A 70 -22.27 19.65 29.59
C MET A 70 -22.99 19.77 28.25
N GLU A 71 -23.14 20.97 27.70
CA GLU A 71 -23.69 21.18 26.36
C GLU A 71 -22.77 20.64 25.23
N LEU A 72 -21.46 20.52 25.44
CA LEU A 72 -20.58 19.84 24.48
C LEU A 72 -20.86 18.34 24.42
N TYR A 73 -21.35 17.74 25.52
CA TYR A 73 -21.70 16.32 25.61
C TYR A 73 -23.16 16.05 25.19
N ASP A 74 -24.12 16.71 25.85
CA ASP A 74 -25.58 16.42 25.80
C ASP A 74 -26.43 17.58 25.24
N GLY A 75 -25.80 18.58 24.62
CA GLY A 75 -26.50 19.70 23.99
C GLY A 75 -27.47 19.28 22.89
N GLN A 76 -28.49 20.10 22.64
CA GLN A 76 -29.43 19.93 21.52
C GLN A 76 -28.87 20.42 20.17
N GLN A 77 -27.63 20.90 20.18
CA GLN A 77 -26.86 21.34 19.02
C GLN A 77 -26.29 20.11 18.28
N GLY A 78 -26.37 20.09 16.94
CA GLY A 78 -25.91 18.98 16.09
C GLY A 78 -24.42 18.64 16.23
N ARG A 79 -23.59 19.58 16.68
CA ARG A 79 -22.19 19.34 17.02
C ARG A 79 -21.95 18.68 18.38
N SER A 80 -22.93 18.62 19.28
CA SER A 80 -22.72 18.01 20.60
C SER A 80 -22.34 16.55 20.43
N PHE A 81 -21.46 16.03 21.28
CA PHE A 81 -20.90 14.70 21.13
C PHE A 81 -21.99 13.62 20.98
N ARG A 82 -23.07 13.67 21.78
CA ARG A 82 -24.21 12.76 21.63
C ARG A 82 -24.92 12.90 20.28
N GLN A 83 -25.15 14.11 19.79
CA GLN A 83 -25.81 14.32 18.48
C GLN A 83 -24.89 13.93 17.32
N TYR A 84 -23.58 14.15 17.45
CA TYR A 84 -22.58 13.70 16.49
C TYR A 84 -22.57 12.18 16.37
N MET A 85 -22.40 11.46 17.49
CA MET A 85 -22.37 9.99 17.50
C MET A 85 -23.67 9.37 16.98
N ASN A 86 -24.83 9.95 17.35
CA ASN A 86 -26.13 9.56 16.80
C ASN A 86 -26.22 9.83 15.27
N THR A 87 -25.67 10.93 14.79
CA THR A 87 -25.66 11.29 13.36
C THR A 87 -24.76 10.38 12.53
N ILE A 88 -23.49 10.18 12.94
CA ILE A 88 -22.52 9.40 12.15
C ILE A 88 -22.83 7.89 12.14
N SER A 89 -23.55 7.40 13.15
CA SER A 89 -24.06 6.02 13.21
C SER A 89 -25.41 5.80 12.52
N GLY A 90 -26.05 6.87 12.02
CA GLY A 90 -27.39 6.80 11.44
C GLY A 90 -28.47 6.39 12.43
N GLY A 91 -28.37 6.83 13.69
CA GLY A 91 -29.30 6.51 14.78
C GLY A 91 -29.03 5.17 15.48
N ARG A 92 -27.91 4.50 15.19
CA ARG A 92 -27.59 3.17 15.75
C ARG A 92 -26.67 3.17 16.96
N PHE A 93 -26.07 4.30 17.32
CA PHE A 93 -25.19 4.38 18.49
C PHE A 93 -25.65 5.53 19.39
N GLN A 94 -26.20 5.19 20.55
CA GLN A 94 -26.80 6.14 21.49
C GLN A 94 -25.95 6.22 22.76
N VAL A 95 -25.26 7.35 22.91
CA VAL A 95 -24.41 7.59 24.09
C VAL A 95 -25.22 8.25 25.20
N HIS A 96 -25.13 7.68 26.40
CA HIS A 96 -25.74 8.18 27.64
C HIS A 96 -24.64 8.77 28.51
N ASN A 97 -24.52 10.10 28.52
CA ASN A 97 -23.53 10.80 29.33
C ASN A 97 -24.00 10.88 30.80
N LEU A 98 -23.11 10.59 31.73
CA LEU A 98 -23.40 10.54 33.17
C LEU A 98 -22.47 11.50 33.92
N PHE A 99 -23.03 12.48 34.62
CA PHE A 99 -22.31 13.54 35.31
C PHE A 99 -22.51 13.45 36.84
N PRO A 100 -21.88 12.50 37.55
CA PRO A 100 -22.17 12.22 38.97
C PRO A 100 -21.80 13.36 39.94
N GLN A 101 -21.06 14.35 39.46
CA GLN A 101 -20.60 15.51 40.23
C GLN A 101 -21.50 16.74 40.08
N TRP A 102 -22.63 16.62 39.38
CA TRP A 102 -23.56 17.72 39.06
C TRP A 102 -24.92 17.51 39.75
N ASP A 103 -25.36 18.50 40.53
CA ASP A 103 -26.64 18.45 41.26
C ASP A 103 -27.84 19.00 40.45
N GLY A 104 -27.59 19.52 39.24
CA GLY A 104 -28.55 20.28 38.42
C GLY A 104 -28.28 21.78 38.33
N GLN A 105 -27.45 22.33 39.22
CA GLN A 105 -27.13 23.75 39.34
C GLN A 105 -25.63 24.04 39.62
N THR A 106 -24.96 23.14 40.35
CA THR A 106 -23.58 23.28 40.85
C THR A 106 -22.76 22.04 40.51
N LEU A 107 -21.50 22.23 40.09
CA LEU A 107 -20.53 21.15 39.87
C LEU A 107 -19.57 21.06 41.05
N THR A 108 -19.47 19.87 41.64
CA THR A 108 -18.49 19.54 42.69
C THR A 108 -17.33 18.77 42.07
N ALA A 109 -16.42 19.50 41.41
CA ALA A 109 -15.20 18.91 40.85
C ALA A 109 -14.27 18.37 41.96
N CYS A 110 -13.56 17.26 41.70
CA CYS A 110 -12.66 16.64 42.67
C CYS A 110 -11.29 17.33 42.70
N GLU A 111 -10.68 17.41 43.88
CA GLU A 111 -9.32 17.90 44.06
C GLU A 111 -8.35 16.72 43.95
N LEU A 112 -7.42 16.77 43.00
CA LEU A 112 -6.39 15.75 42.83
C LEU A 112 -5.22 16.02 43.79
N PRO A 113 -4.63 14.99 44.43
CA PRO A 113 -3.47 15.14 45.33
C PRO A 113 -2.14 15.41 44.59
N PHE A 114 -2.22 15.87 43.35
CA PHE A 114 -1.10 16.16 42.45
C PHE A 114 -1.10 17.65 42.11
N THR A 115 0.06 18.20 41.74
CA THR A 115 0.16 19.54 41.18
C THR A 115 0.07 19.50 39.65
N ARG A 116 -0.33 20.61 39.01
CA ARG A 116 -0.38 20.69 37.55
C ARG A 116 0.98 20.33 36.93
N GLN A 117 2.07 20.81 37.51
CA GLN A 117 3.44 20.54 37.05
C GLN A 117 3.81 19.04 37.04
N GLN A 118 3.28 18.24 37.97
CA GLN A 118 3.55 16.79 38.01
C GLN A 118 2.95 16.04 36.81
N THR A 119 1.97 16.61 36.10
CA THR A 119 1.41 16.04 34.88
C THR A 119 2.15 16.39 33.59
N GLN A 120 3.07 17.37 33.65
CA GLN A 120 3.76 17.92 32.47
C GLN A 120 5.02 17.13 32.08
N THR A 121 5.59 16.35 33.01
CA THR A 121 6.83 15.58 32.78
C THR A 121 6.59 14.12 32.37
N GLY A 122 5.33 13.71 32.17
CA GLY A 122 4.94 12.39 31.70
C GLY A 122 3.47 12.04 32.01
N SER A 123 3.02 10.87 31.56
CA SER A 123 1.74 10.29 31.97
C SER A 123 1.78 9.83 33.44
N ILE A 124 0.77 10.22 34.22
CA ILE A 124 0.47 9.69 35.55
C ILE A 124 -1.02 9.27 35.65
N ASP A 125 -1.63 8.93 34.50
CA ASP A 125 -3.09 8.82 34.34
C ASP A 125 -3.72 7.79 35.29
N ALA A 126 -3.07 6.64 35.48
CA ALA A 126 -3.52 5.62 36.42
C ALA A 126 -3.57 6.13 37.87
N SER A 127 -2.64 7.01 38.27
CA SER A 127 -2.63 7.66 39.59
C SER A 127 -3.74 8.70 39.72
N ILE A 128 -4.00 9.47 38.65
CA ILE A 128 -5.10 10.44 38.57
C ILE A 128 -6.45 9.71 38.69
N LEU A 129 -6.69 8.70 37.86
CA LEU A 129 -7.94 7.94 37.82
C LEU A 129 -8.17 7.19 39.14
N THR A 130 -7.12 6.60 39.73
CA THR A 130 -7.21 5.97 41.06
C THR A 130 -7.59 6.98 42.15
N ALA A 131 -6.93 8.13 42.21
CA ALA A 131 -7.21 9.18 43.20
C ALA A 131 -8.60 9.84 42.99
N LEU A 132 -9.13 9.80 41.78
CA LEU A 132 -10.45 10.33 41.43
C LEU A 132 -11.58 9.38 41.84
N VAL A 133 -11.54 8.10 41.42
CA VAL A 133 -12.63 7.15 41.74
C VAL A 133 -12.73 6.82 43.23
N GLN A 134 -11.64 7.01 44.00
CA GLN A 134 -11.64 6.89 45.46
C GLN A 134 -12.35 8.05 46.18
N GLN A 135 -12.55 9.20 45.52
CA GLN A 135 -13.27 10.36 46.08
C GLN A 135 -14.77 10.34 45.76
N LEU A 136 -15.20 9.53 44.79
CA LEU A 136 -16.58 9.51 44.31
C LEU A 136 -17.41 8.41 45.01
N PRO A 137 -18.68 8.68 45.34
CA PRO A 137 -19.58 7.64 45.83
C PRO A 137 -19.90 6.62 44.72
N ALA A 138 -20.28 5.40 45.11
CA ALA A 138 -20.78 4.41 44.17
C ALA A 138 -22.10 4.89 43.52
N LEU A 139 -22.23 4.65 42.21
CA LEU A 139 -23.39 5.06 41.41
C LEU A 139 -24.45 3.96 41.39
N ASP A 140 -24.93 3.59 42.58
CA ASP A 140 -25.89 2.49 42.78
C ASP A 140 -27.13 2.67 41.90
N GLY A 141 -27.38 1.69 41.03
CA GLY A 141 -28.53 1.67 40.12
C GLY A 141 -28.35 2.43 38.79
N GLN A 142 -27.19 3.05 38.52
CA GLN A 142 -26.87 3.55 37.18
C GLN A 142 -26.24 2.47 36.31
N LEU A 143 -26.62 2.44 35.02
CA LEU A 143 -26.08 1.49 34.06
C LEU A 143 -24.82 2.09 33.40
N LEU A 144 -23.67 1.58 33.79
CA LEU A 144 -22.33 1.99 33.31
C LEU A 144 -21.76 1.05 32.24
N ASP A 145 -22.48 -0.04 31.96
CA ASP A 145 -22.04 -1.20 31.18
C ASP A 145 -23.25 -1.73 30.40
N TYR A 146 -23.39 -1.28 29.15
CA TYR A 146 -24.49 -1.68 28.26
C TYR A 146 -24.16 -2.90 27.39
N ASP A 147 -22.87 -3.23 27.14
CA ASP A 147 -22.51 -4.45 26.40
C ASP A 147 -22.35 -5.71 27.28
N GLY A 148 -22.23 -5.53 28.59
CA GLY A 148 -22.24 -6.59 29.59
C GLY A 148 -20.88 -7.24 29.84
N ASP A 149 -19.77 -6.67 29.34
CA ASP A 149 -18.43 -7.26 29.49
C ASP A 149 -17.84 -7.13 30.90
N GLY A 150 -18.43 -6.30 31.76
CA GLY A 150 -18.01 -6.08 33.14
C GLY A 150 -17.14 -4.83 33.34
N ALA A 151 -16.74 -4.15 32.27
CA ALA A 151 -16.11 -2.83 32.34
C ALA A 151 -17.15 -1.70 32.33
N ILE A 152 -16.70 -0.47 32.56
CA ILE A 152 -17.44 0.74 32.18
C ILE A 152 -17.24 0.92 30.67
N ASP A 153 -18.34 1.12 29.92
CA ASP A 153 -18.33 1.31 28.45
C ASP A 153 -17.27 2.35 28.02
N ASN A 154 -17.29 3.54 28.64
CA ASN A 154 -16.23 4.54 28.54
C ASN A 154 -16.23 5.52 29.73
N LEU A 155 -15.04 6.04 30.09
CA LEU A 155 -14.86 7.12 31.06
C LEU A 155 -14.22 8.34 30.39
N SER A 156 -14.88 9.50 30.42
CA SER A 156 -14.30 10.79 30.02
C SER A 156 -13.86 11.59 31.25
N LEU A 157 -12.59 11.99 31.33
CA LEU A 157 -12.07 12.84 32.41
C LEU A 157 -11.68 14.21 31.88
N VAL A 158 -12.36 15.26 32.37
CA VAL A 158 -12.04 16.67 32.09
C VAL A 158 -11.20 17.26 33.23
N LEU A 159 -9.93 17.51 32.95
CA LEU A 159 -8.99 18.16 33.86
C LEU A 159 -8.95 19.68 33.63
N LEU A 160 -8.93 20.46 34.72
CA LEU A 160 -8.71 21.90 34.67
C LEU A 160 -7.25 22.22 34.33
N GLY A 161 -7.01 22.73 33.11
CA GLY A 161 -5.68 23.16 32.67
C GLY A 161 -5.49 23.27 31.16
N GLU A 162 -4.25 23.60 30.79
CA GLU A 162 -3.70 23.62 29.44
C GLU A 162 -2.51 22.65 29.38
N ALA A 163 -2.26 22.04 28.21
CA ALA A 163 -1.18 21.09 28.01
C ALA A 163 0.13 21.78 27.54
N GLU A 164 1.04 22.07 28.47
CA GLU A 164 2.37 22.62 28.13
C GLU A 164 3.28 21.55 27.49
N ASN A 165 3.39 21.56 26.17
CA ASN A 165 4.19 20.61 25.40
C ASN A 165 5.71 20.88 25.55
N THR A 166 6.29 20.38 26.64
CA THR A 166 7.64 20.72 27.12
C THR A 166 8.60 19.52 27.24
N ALA A 167 8.14 18.30 26.97
CA ALA A 167 8.91 17.07 27.14
C ALA A 167 8.73 16.08 25.96
N GLY A 168 9.69 15.17 25.79
CA GLY A 168 9.69 14.15 24.73
C GLY A 168 8.74 12.98 24.93
N SER A 169 7.65 13.16 25.67
CA SER A 169 6.59 12.18 25.94
C SER A 169 5.30 12.94 26.20
N PRO A 170 4.12 12.45 25.75
CA PRO A 170 2.86 13.17 25.96
C PRO A 170 2.56 13.31 27.46
N PRO A 171 2.29 14.54 27.95
CA PRO A 171 1.88 14.78 29.33
C PRO A 171 0.42 14.35 29.55
N SER A 172 0.04 14.06 30.79
CA SER A 172 -1.34 13.61 31.13
C SER A 172 -2.40 14.64 30.71
N LEU A 173 -2.06 15.93 30.65
CA LEU A 173 -2.98 16.99 30.22
C LEU A 173 -3.17 17.07 28.71
N TYR A 174 -2.35 16.41 27.88
CA TYR A 174 -2.58 16.37 26.44
C TYR A 174 -3.80 15.46 26.15
N PRO A 175 -4.77 15.88 25.32
CA PRO A 175 -5.92 15.04 25.00
C PRO A 175 -5.49 13.70 24.39
N HIS A 176 -6.03 12.60 24.90
CA HIS A 176 -5.75 11.26 24.41
C HIS A 176 -6.82 10.24 24.86
N GLN A 177 -6.96 9.15 24.11
CA GLN A 177 -7.57 7.90 24.57
C GLN A 177 -6.49 6.89 24.97
N ASN A 178 -6.76 6.07 25.99
CA ASN A 178 -5.88 4.96 26.36
C ASN A 178 -6.65 3.89 27.16
N ILE A 179 -6.02 2.72 27.33
CA ILE A 179 -6.53 1.58 28.09
C ILE A 179 -5.77 1.44 29.41
N LEU A 180 -6.48 1.32 30.53
CA LEU A 180 -5.87 1.07 31.83
C LEU A 180 -5.45 -0.41 31.99
N PRO A 181 -4.31 -0.69 32.63
CA PRO A 181 -4.01 -2.01 33.16
C PRO A 181 -5.06 -2.44 34.21
N ALA A 182 -5.48 -3.69 34.13
CA ALA A 182 -6.56 -4.22 34.97
C ALA A 182 -6.28 -4.14 36.48
N GLY A 183 -7.31 -3.76 37.23
CA GLY A 183 -7.28 -3.69 38.70
C GLY A 183 -8.00 -2.47 39.27
N LEU A 184 -8.21 -1.41 38.47
CA LEU A 184 -9.05 -0.29 38.88
C LEU A 184 -10.53 -0.60 38.61
N SER A 185 -11.37 -0.47 39.62
CA SER A 185 -12.82 -0.65 39.50
C SER A 185 -13.59 0.49 40.17
N PHE A 186 -14.71 0.89 39.58
CA PHE A 186 -15.63 1.88 40.12
C PHE A 186 -17.07 1.37 40.00
N SER A 187 -17.88 1.58 41.05
CA SER A 187 -19.27 1.10 41.12
C SER A 187 -19.49 -0.37 40.72
N GLY A 188 -18.50 -1.24 40.99
CA GLY A 188 -18.55 -2.67 40.67
C GLY A 188 -18.18 -3.05 39.23
N LYS A 189 -17.67 -2.11 38.42
CA LYS A 189 -17.21 -2.33 37.04
C LYS A 189 -15.73 -1.99 36.86
N GLU A 190 -15.01 -2.66 35.96
CA GLU A 190 -13.61 -2.37 35.61
C GLU A 190 -13.50 -1.05 34.83
N VAL A 191 -12.53 -0.19 35.17
CA VAL A 191 -12.27 1.03 34.39
C VAL A 191 -11.29 0.67 33.27
N ALA A 192 -11.80 0.18 32.14
CA ALA A 192 -10.96 -0.36 31.06
C ALA A 192 -10.45 0.70 30.07
N SER A 193 -11.34 1.50 29.47
CA SER A 193 -11.00 2.58 28.53
C SER A 193 -11.26 3.95 29.14
N TYR A 194 -10.41 4.93 28.86
CA TYR A 194 -10.63 6.32 29.22
C TYR A 194 -10.23 7.31 28.13
N ASN A 195 -10.94 8.43 28.07
CA ASN A 195 -10.53 9.63 27.36
C ASN A 195 -10.07 10.69 28.36
N MET A 196 -8.84 11.15 28.24
CA MET A 196 -8.29 12.25 29.01
C MET A 196 -8.45 13.56 28.22
N LEU A 197 -9.02 14.59 28.84
CA LEU A 197 -9.38 15.85 28.22
C LEU A 197 -9.01 17.03 29.14
N ASN A 198 -8.84 18.22 28.57
CA ASN A 198 -8.52 19.44 29.33
C ASN A 198 -9.49 20.60 29.04
N THR A 199 -9.59 21.56 29.95
CA THR A 199 -10.52 22.69 29.81
C THR A 199 -10.11 23.72 28.75
N ASP A 200 -8.82 23.86 28.44
CA ASP A 200 -8.33 24.74 27.37
C ASP A 200 -8.91 24.34 26.00
N ARG A 201 -8.71 23.08 25.60
CA ARG A 201 -9.12 22.54 24.30
C ARG A 201 -10.64 22.38 24.19
N LEU A 202 -11.36 22.35 25.32
CA LEU A 202 -12.81 22.30 25.36
C LEU A 202 -13.48 23.69 25.38
N LEU A 203 -12.96 24.67 26.14
CA LEU A 203 -13.62 25.97 26.33
C LEU A 203 -12.71 27.20 26.34
N ASP A 204 -11.61 27.22 27.11
CA ASP A 204 -10.92 28.48 27.41
C ASP A 204 -10.08 28.99 26.22
N SER A 205 -9.59 28.10 25.35
CA SER A 205 -8.78 28.48 24.18
C SER A 205 -9.61 29.21 23.13
N THR A 206 -9.06 30.30 22.57
CA THR A 206 -9.63 30.91 21.35
C THR A 206 -9.72 29.91 20.19
N LEU A 207 -8.86 28.89 20.18
CA LEU A 207 -8.80 27.78 19.22
C LEU A 207 -9.33 26.45 19.79
N ALA A 208 -10.16 26.48 20.84
CA ALA A 208 -10.79 25.28 21.41
C ALA A 208 -11.58 24.49 20.35
N ASP A 209 -11.50 23.17 20.40
CA ASP A 209 -12.25 22.26 19.53
C ASP A 209 -13.64 21.96 20.10
N GLY A 210 -13.85 22.18 21.41
CA GLY A 210 -15.11 21.85 22.06
C GLY A 210 -15.44 20.37 21.93
N SER A 211 -16.63 20.05 21.44
CA SER A 211 -17.03 18.67 21.17
C SER A 211 -16.17 17.96 20.12
N GLY A 212 -15.44 18.69 19.26
CA GLY A 212 -14.58 18.10 18.24
C GLY A 212 -13.47 17.21 18.79
N VAL A 213 -12.84 17.59 19.90
CA VAL A 213 -11.84 16.73 20.56
C VAL A 213 -12.49 15.60 21.35
N ILE A 214 -13.65 15.83 22.01
CA ILE A 214 -14.43 14.76 22.66
C ILE A 214 -14.75 13.64 21.65
N CYS A 215 -15.20 14.00 20.45
CA CYS A 215 -15.56 13.05 19.40
C CYS A 215 -14.33 12.33 18.83
N HIS A 216 -13.18 13.01 18.71
CA HIS A 216 -11.92 12.42 18.25
C HIS A 216 -11.43 11.35 19.24
N GLU A 217 -11.26 11.70 20.52
CA GLU A 217 -10.82 10.74 21.55
C GLU A 217 -11.79 9.57 21.70
N PHE A 218 -13.09 9.82 21.66
CA PHE A 218 -14.09 8.76 21.78
C PHE A 218 -14.09 7.79 20.59
N LEU A 219 -13.77 8.26 19.38
CA LEU A 219 -13.64 7.36 18.22
C LEU A 219 -12.46 6.39 18.37
N HIS A 220 -11.38 6.76 19.07
CA HIS A 220 -10.33 5.81 19.47
C HIS A 220 -10.85 4.72 20.43
N THR A 221 -11.79 5.02 21.33
CA THR A 221 -12.47 3.99 22.17
C THR A 221 -13.22 2.96 21.29
N LEU A 222 -13.72 3.38 20.12
CA LEU A 222 -14.32 2.49 19.12
C LEU A 222 -13.29 1.84 18.16
N GLY A 223 -11.99 2.07 18.36
CA GLY A 223 -10.91 1.47 17.58
C GLY A 223 -10.47 2.26 16.34
N TYR A 224 -10.95 3.48 16.12
CA TYR A 224 -10.52 4.29 14.98
C TYR A 224 -9.06 4.76 15.15
N PRO A 225 -8.24 4.76 14.10
CA PRO A 225 -6.83 5.16 14.18
C PRO A 225 -6.63 6.66 13.94
N ASP A 226 -5.49 7.17 14.42
CA ASP A 226 -4.93 8.44 13.94
C ASP A 226 -4.63 8.41 12.44
N LEU A 227 -5.20 9.37 11.71
CA LEU A 227 -4.98 9.58 10.27
C LEU A 227 -4.04 10.75 9.96
N TYR A 228 -3.47 11.41 10.97
CA TYR A 228 -2.36 12.34 10.82
C TYR A 228 -1.02 11.65 11.17
N PRO A 229 0.07 11.93 10.45
CA PRO A 229 1.40 11.38 10.74
C PRO A 229 2.12 12.20 11.83
N ARG A 230 3.23 11.66 12.32
CA ARG A 230 4.18 12.41 13.19
C ARG A 230 5.11 13.36 12.43
N ASP A 231 5.04 13.39 11.10
CA ASP A 231 5.77 14.34 10.26
C ASP A 231 4.86 15.51 9.81
N ALA A 232 5.37 16.36 8.91
CA ALA A 232 4.65 17.55 8.44
C ALA A 232 3.64 17.31 7.31
N SER A 233 3.51 16.07 6.82
CA SER A 233 2.67 15.73 5.66
C SER A 233 1.18 15.61 6.04
N VAL A 234 0.33 15.67 5.02
CA VAL A 234 -1.13 15.73 5.16
C VAL A 234 -1.80 14.66 4.30
N PRO A 235 -1.77 13.37 4.71
CA PRO A 235 -2.33 12.28 3.91
C PRO A 235 -3.85 12.37 3.74
N VAL A 236 -4.59 12.88 4.73
CA VAL A 236 -6.07 12.94 4.74
C VAL A 236 -6.63 14.35 4.98
N GLY A 237 -6.06 15.14 5.89
CA GLY A 237 -6.44 16.55 6.09
C GLY A 237 -7.85 16.76 6.67
N SER A 238 -8.62 17.73 6.16
CA SER A 238 -9.94 18.09 6.73
C SER A 238 -11.06 17.07 6.46
N TRP A 239 -10.81 16.07 5.61
CA TRP A 239 -11.82 15.09 5.16
C TRP A 239 -12.20 14.03 6.20
N ASP A 240 -11.47 13.95 7.30
CA ASP A 240 -11.75 13.04 8.42
C ASP A 240 -11.45 13.74 9.75
N ILE A 241 -12.29 13.52 10.77
CA ILE A 241 -12.06 14.02 12.13
C ILE A 241 -10.82 13.37 12.75
N MET A 242 -10.49 12.13 12.37
CA MET A 242 -9.29 11.40 12.80
C MET A 242 -7.99 11.93 12.16
N ALA A 243 -8.09 12.83 11.18
CA ALA A 243 -6.96 13.52 10.55
C ALA A 243 -6.84 15.00 10.97
N SER A 244 -7.87 15.54 11.63
CA SER A 244 -7.90 16.90 12.18
C SER A 244 -9.11 17.07 13.10
N SER A 245 -8.92 17.00 14.43
CA SER A 245 -9.96 17.45 15.37
C SER A 245 -10.24 18.95 15.16
N SER A 246 -11.50 19.38 15.36
CA SER A 246 -11.89 20.80 15.26
C SER A 246 -13.31 21.03 15.76
N ARG A 247 -13.65 22.26 16.18
CA ARG A 247 -15.04 22.69 16.45
C ARG A 247 -15.95 22.69 15.22
N TYR A 248 -15.40 22.48 14.04
CA TYR A 248 -16.13 22.30 12.78
C TYR A 248 -16.02 20.82 12.38
N LEU A 249 -16.84 19.98 12.99
CA LEU A 249 -16.70 18.52 12.89
C LEU A 249 -16.92 18.07 11.43
N SER A 250 -16.04 17.20 10.94
CA SER A 250 -16.22 16.46 9.68
C SER A 250 -16.76 15.05 9.96
N TRP A 251 -17.27 14.38 8.94
CA TRP A 251 -17.55 12.95 9.03
C TRP A 251 -16.23 12.16 9.02
N PRO A 252 -16.09 11.09 9.83
CA PRO A 252 -15.03 10.09 9.62
C PRO A 252 -15.28 9.40 8.28
N LEU A 253 -14.26 9.01 7.53
CA LEU A 253 -14.39 8.43 6.18
C LEU A 253 -15.30 7.19 6.18
N ALA A 254 -16.10 7.02 5.12
CA ALA A 254 -17.11 5.98 5.04
C ALA A 254 -16.53 4.56 5.14
N TYR A 255 -15.30 4.34 4.67
CA TYR A 255 -14.59 3.08 4.89
C TYR A 255 -14.34 2.80 6.37
N LEU A 256 -13.94 3.80 7.17
CA LEU A 256 -13.74 3.62 8.61
C LEU A 256 -15.08 3.36 9.33
N ARG A 257 -16.15 4.08 8.94
CA ARG A 257 -17.52 3.83 9.44
C ARG A 257 -18.03 2.43 9.11
N ALA A 258 -17.57 1.81 8.03
CA ALA A 258 -17.86 0.42 7.68
C ALA A 258 -16.99 -0.58 8.44
N HIS A 259 -15.68 -0.33 8.49
CA HIS A 259 -14.65 -1.25 9.00
C HIS A 259 -14.68 -1.40 10.53
N PHE A 260 -14.67 -0.29 11.27
CA PHE A 260 -14.60 -0.31 12.75
C PHE A 260 -15.96 -0.39 13.43
N SER A 261 -17.02 0.12 12.80
CA SER A 261 -18.34 0.26 13.45
C SER A 261 -19.49 -0.45 12.74
N GLY A 262 -19.32 -0.92 11.50
CA GLY A 262 -20.40 -1.52 10.70
C GLY A 262 -21.58 -0.59 10.40
N TRP A 263 -21.47 0.72 10.67
CA TRP A 263 -22.59 1.67 10.57
C TRP A 263 -23.04 1.93 9.12
N VAL A 264 -22.16 1.73 8.15
CA VAL A 264 -22.48 1.81 6.71
C VAL A 264 -22.00 0.56 5.99
N THR A 265 -22.80 0.08 5.03
CA THR A 265 -22.38 -0.99 4.12
C THR A 265 -21.92 -0.34 2.82
N LEU A 266 -20.72 -0.68 2.35
CA LEU A 266 -20.19 -0.17 1.08
C LEU A 266 -20.33 -1.22 -0.02
N PRO A 267 -20.98 -0.93 -1.15
CA PRO A 267 -20.92 -1.78 -2.34
C PRO A 267 -19.50 -1.82 -2.93
N GLU A 268 -19.13 -2.97 -3.48
CA GLU A 268 -17.85 -3.16 -4.19
C GLU A 268 -17.99 -3.03 -5.71
N LEU A 269 -16.90 -2.60 -6.36
CA LEU A 269 -16.75 -2.50 -7.81
C LEU A 269 -15.45 -3.21 -8.20
N ASN A 270 -15.59 -4.35 -8.88
CA ASN A 270 -14.49 -5.24 -9.28
C ASN A 270 -14.29 -5.28 -10.81
N GLU A 271 -15.18 -4.59 -11.56
CA GLU A 271 -15.16 -4.41 -13.01
C GLU A 271 -15.54 -2.97 -13.42
N SER A 272 -15.30 -2.60 -14.68
CA SER A 272 -15.55 -1.25 -15.20
C SER A 272 -17.05 -0.96 -15.33
N ALA A 273 -17.53 0.18 -14.82
CA ALA A 273 -18.95 0.56 -14.82
C ALA A 273 -19.15 2.07 -15.06
N LYS A 274 -20.33 2.46 -15.52
CA LYS A 274 -20.66 3.86 -15.91
C LYS A 274 -21.94 4.35 -15.27
N ASN A 275 -22.05 5.67 -15.09
CA ASN A 275 -23.21 6.36 -14.51
C ASN A 275 -23.61 5.83 -13.11
N ILE A 276 -22.62 5.43 -12.31
CA ILE A 276 -22.79 4.96 -10.92
C ILE A 276 -23.31 6.13 -10.08
N SER A 277 -24.48 5.97 -9.46
CA SER A 277 -25.09 6.98 -8.59
C SER A 277 -24.55 6.90 -7.17
N ILE A 278 -24.18 8.04 -6.58
CA ILE A 278 -23.59 8.16 -5.24
C ILE A 278 -24.14 9.40 -4.52
N CYS A 279 -24.36 9.29 -3.20
CA CYS A 279 -25.04 10.31 -2.39
C CYS A 279 -24.19 10.76 -1.18
N ALA A 280 -24.45 11.95 -0.65
CA ALA A 280 -23.78 12.42 0.57
C ALA A 280 -24.13 11.56 1.80
N PRO A 281 -23.26 11.52 2.83
CA PRO A 281 -23.60 10.99 4.16
C PRO A 281 -24.90 11.60 4.70
N GLY A 282 -25.79 10.72 5.21
CA GLY A 282 -27.14 11.07 5.67
C GLY A 282 -28.23 11.03 4.58
N GLU A 283 -27.88 11.06 3.29
CA GLU A 283 -28.84 11.00 2.18
C GLU A 283 -29.20 9.55 1.79
N ALA A 284 -30.38 9.36 1.18
CA ALA A 284 -30.86 8.06 0.74
C ALA A 284 -30.08 7.54 -0.48
N GLY A 285 -29.08 6.68 -0.25
CA GLY A 285 -28.32 6.01 -1.31
C GLY A 285 -27.06 5.30 -0.80
N ASN A 286 -26.15 4.99 -1.72
CA ASN A 286 -24.80 4.53 -1.41
C ASN A 286 -23.90 5.76 -1.19
N GLN A 287 -23.19 5.80 -0.07
CA GLN A 287 -22.40 6.98 0.34
C GLN A 287 -20.96 6.94 -0.23
N ALA A 288 -20.44 5.73 -0.37
CA ALA A 288 -19.17 5.43 -0.99
C ALA A 288 -19.22 4.08 -1.73
N TYR A 289 -18.27 3.85 -2.62
CA TYR A 289 -18.03 2.57 -3.30
C TYR A 289 -16.58 2.15 -3.07
N VAL A 290 -16.37 0.88 -2.71
CA VAL A 290 -15.02 0.27 -2.65
C VAL A 290 -14.69 -0.26 -4.04
N ILE A 291 -13.54 0.13 -4.57
CA ILE A 291 -13.00 -0.31 -5.86
C ILE A 291 -11.80 -1.19 -5.56
N ARG A 292 -11.90 -2.49 -5.88
CA ARG A 292 -10.76 -3.40 -5.76
C ARG A 292 -9.97 -3.39 -7.06
N SER A 293 -8.65 -3.32 -6.96
CA SER A 293 -7.79 -3.59 -8.11
C SER A 293 -7.52 -5.09 -8.21
N GLN A 294 -7.57 -5.62 -9.43
CA GLN A 294 -7.17 -7.01 -9.69
C GLN A 294 -5.63 -7.20 -9.66
N ARG A 295 -4.86 -6.14 -9.34
CA ARG A 295 -3.38 -6.12 -9.30
C ARG A 295 -2.79 -6.09 -7.89
N ASN A 296 -3.60 -5.80 -6.87
CA ASN A 296 -3.20 -5.81 -5.47
C ASN A 296 -4.47 -6.01 -4.61
N PRO A 297 -4.64 -7.16 -3.94
CA PRO A 297 -5.84 -7.42 -3.13
C PRO A 297 -5.80 -6.72 -1.76
N TYR A 298 -4.61 -6.28 -1.32
CA TYR A 298 -4.37 -5.68 0.01
C TYR A 298 -4.57 -4.16 0.03
N GLU A 299 -4.71 -3.53 -1.13
CA GLU A 299 -4.96 -2.10 -1.24
C GLU A 299 -6.22 -1.82 -2.05
N VAL A 300 -7.17 -1.10 -1.45
CA VAL A 300 -8.43 -0.74 -2.08
C VAL A 300 -8.53 0.77 -2.29
N PHE A 301 -9.24 1.17 -3.34
CA PHE A 301 -9.57 2.56 -3.60
C PHE A 301 -11.02 2.79 -3.20
N VAL A 302 -11.36 3.95 -2.68
CA VAL A 302 -12.72 4.28 -2.24
C VAL A 302 -13.11 5.62 -2.85
N VAL A 303 -14.29 5.65 -3.48
CA VAL A 303 -14.91 6.88 -3.99
C VAL A 303 -16.06 7.23 -3.06
N GLU A 304 -15.99 8.40 -2.41
CA GLU A 304 -16.98 8.86 -1.41
C GLU A 304 -17.47 10.25 -1.79
N MET A 305 -18.80 10.47 -1.75
CA MET A 305 -19.36 11.80 -1.98
C MET A 305 -19.36 12.59 -0.68
N ARG A 306 -18.91 13.86 -0.71
CA ARG A 306 -18.94 14.77 0.44
C ARG A 306 -19.61 16.09 0.06
N ARG A 307 -20.34 16.68 0.99
CA ARG A 307 -21.10 17.93 0.81
C ARG A 307 -20.65 18.97 1.82
N GLN A 308 -20.07 20.07 1.34
CA GLN A 308 -19.76 21.21 2.18
C GLN A 308 -21.08 21.88 2.61
N THR A 309 -21.35 21.92 3.91
CA THR A 309 -22.60 22.50 4.43
C THR A 309 -22.56 24.03 4.39
N GLN A 310 -23.64 24.64 3.89
CA GLN A 310 -23.79 26.09 3.73
C GLN A 310 -25.13 26.58 4.31
N PRO A 311 -25.18 27.71 5.04
CA PRO A 311 -24.04 28.54 5.45
C PRO A 311 -23.11 27.79 6.42
N GLN A 312 -21.81 28.11 6.38
CA GLN A 312 -20.82 27.45 7.23
C GLN A 312 -21.09 27.72 8.71
N SER A 313 -21.34 26.67 9.49
CA SER A 313 -21.62 26.71 10.92
C SER A 313 -20.71 25.74 11.67
N ASP A 314 -20.41 26.03 12.93
CA ASP A 314 -19.81 25.06 13.85
C ASP A 314 -20.82 23.98 14.29
N ASP A 315 -22.12 24.18 14.09
CA ASP A 315 -23.19 23.24 14.44
C ASP A 315 -23.58 22.24 13.32
N THR A 316 -22.90 22.28 12.17
CA THR A 316 -23.19 21.40 11.04
C THR A 316 -21.94 20.68 10.53
N LEU A 317 -22.12 19.39 10.19
CA LEU A 317 -21.01 18.55 9.75
C LEU A 317 -20.53 18.96 8.34
N ASP A 318 -19.25 18.75 8.09
CA ASP A 318 -18.58 19.09 6.82
C ASP A 318 -18.75 20.59 6.44
N SER A 319 -18.90 21.50 7.40
CA SER A 319 -19.01 22.94 7.11
C SER A 319 -17.69 23.58 6.64
N ARG A 320 -16.54 22.98 6.94
CA ARG A 320 -15.18 23.49 6.63
C ARG A 320 -14.31 22.59 5.74
N ILE A 321 -14.82 21.46 5.25
CA ILE A 321 -14.14 20.73 4.16
C ILE A 321 -14.00 21.61 2.92
N GLY A 322 -13.08 21.29 2.02
CA GLY A 322 -12.72 22.21 0.92
C GLY A 322 -13.83 22.48 -0.12
N GLY A 323 -14.79 21.57 -0.28
CA GLY A 323 -15.94 21.78 -1.17
C GLY A 323 -16.81 20.53 -1.35
N THR A 324 -17.89 20.67 -2.12
CA THR A 324 -18.81 19.58 -2.46
C THR A 324 -18.35 18.83 -3.70
N GLY A 325 -18.25 17.50 -3.62
CA GLY A 325 -17.83 16.64 -4.73
C GLY A 325 -17.51 15.22 -4.27
N LEU A 326 -16.92 14.42 -5.17
CA LEU A 326 -16.35 13.12 -4.84
C LEU A 326 -14.92 13.27 -4.35
N ILE A 327 -14.57 12.66 -3.22
CA ILE A 327 -13.17 12.38 -2.88
C ILE A 327 -12.84 10.95 -3.28
N VAL A 328 -11.57 10.72 -3.63
CA VAL A 328 -11.03 9.38 -3.89
C VAL A 328 -9.88 9.16 -2.92
N TYR A 329 -9.87 8.05 -2.21
CA TYR A 329 -8.80 7.69 -1.29
C TYR A 329 -8.36 6.24 -1.45
N ARG A 330 -7.13 5.95 -1.00
CA ARG A 330 -6.60 4.60 -0.84
C ARG A 330 -6.76 4.17 0.61
N VAL A 331 -6.99 2.87 0.82
CA VAL A 331 -6.78 2.19 2.10
C VAL A 331 -5.82 1.04 1.87
N ASP A 332 -4.72 1.01 2.61
CA ASP A 332 -3.74 -0.08 2.63
C ASP A 332 -4.02 -0.96 3.85
N THR A 333 -4.55 -2.17 3.62
CA THR A 333 -4.93 -3.09 4.69
C THR A 333 -3.75 -3.93 5.20
N THR A 334 -2.52 -3.66 4.75
CA THR A 334 -1.30 -4.22 5.36
C THR A 334 -0.75 -3.36 6.50
N VAL A 335 -1.23 -2.11 6.62
CA VAL A 335 -0.84 -1.19 7.68
C VAL A 335 -1.66 -1.47 8.95
N ASP A 336 -0.95 -1.77 10.04
CA ASP A 336 -1.58 -2.08 11.33
C ASP A 336 -2.50 -0.96 11.83
N GLY A 337 -3.69 -1.36 12.30
CA GLY A 337 -4.79 -0.47 12.65
C GLY A 337 -5.27 0.50 11.56
N LEU A 338 -4.79 0.41 10.31
CA LEU A 338 -4.94 1.42 9.25
C LEU A 338 -4.37 2.81 9.60
N SER A 339 -3.45 2.91 10.56
CA SER A 339 -2.95 4.19 11.07
C SER A 339 -1.97 4.89 10.13
N ASN A 340 -1.97 6.22 10.15
CA ASN A 340 -0.94 7.06 9.52
C ASN A 340 0.15 7.53 10.50
N TYR A 341 -0.03 7.30 11.81
CA TYR A 341 0.80 7.90 12.86
C TYR A 341 2.19 7.23 13.01
N PHE A 342 2.26 5.93 12.77
CA PHE A 342 3.47 5.12 13.03
C PHE A 342 4.49 5.10 11.87
N GLY A 343 4.38 6.02 10.90
CA GLY A 343 5.33 6.17 9.79
C GLY A 343 5.05 5.28 8.57
N SER A 344 3.98 4.50 8.62
CA SER A 344 3.29 3.96 7.43
C SER A 344 2.06 4.80 7.12
N THR A 345 1.43 4.63 5.95
CA THR A 345 0.22 5.40 5.57
C THR A 345 -0.92 4.46 5.19
N GLY A 346 -1.72 4.07 6.18
CA GLY A 346 -2.89 3.23 5.99
C GLY A 346 -4.03 3.88 5.21
N VAL A 347 -4.18 5.21 5.25
CA VAL A 347 -5.22 5.94 4.48
C VAL A 347 -4.67 7.20 3.80
N TYR A 348 -4.92 7.35 2.50
CA TYR A 348 -4.40 8.46 1.68
C TYR A 348 -5.47 9.05 0.76
N VAL A 349 -5.81 10.34 0.90
CA VAL A 349 -6.76 11.05 0.00
C VAL A 349 -6.04 11.57 -1.25
N PHE A 350 -6.43 11.07 -2.43
CA PHE A 350 -5.88 11.52 -3.70
C PHE A 350 -6.27 12.96 -4.01
N ARG A 351 -5.28 13.72 -4.48
CA ARG A 351 -5.29 15.18 -4.50
C ARG A 351 -4.62 15.74 -5.77
N PRO A 352 -4.95 16.98 -6.19
CA PRO A 352 -4.31 17.63 -7.32
C PRO A 352 -2.79 17.55 -7.28
N GLN A 353 -2.20 17.46 -8.46
CA GLN A 353 -0.75 17.35 -8.68
C GLN A 353 -0.22 18.61 -9.39
N PRO A 354 1.09 18.88 -9.37
CA PRO A 354 1.67 20.04 -10.05
C PRO A 354 1.16 20.21 -11.49
N GLY A 355 0.71 21.42 -11.84
CA GLY A 355 0.12 21.72 -13.15
C GLY A 355 -1.32 21.23 -13.38
N ARG A 356 -1.97 20.59 -12.40
CA ARG A 356 -3.40 20.24 -12.44
C ARG A 356 -4.27 21.26 -11.70
N ASN A 357 -5.51 21.42 -12.15
CA ASN A 357 -6.51 22.26 -11.47
C ASN A 357 -6.68 21.82 -10.00
N GLY A 358 -6.73 22.80 -9.08
CA GLY A 358 -6.81 22.62 -7.63
C GLY A 358 -5.46 22.48 -6.91
N TYR A 359 -4.32 22.34 -7.60
CA TYR A 359 -3.01 22.26 -6.94
C TYR A 359 -2.59 23.62 -6.36
N VAL A 360 -2.03 23.61 -5.14
CA VAL A 360 -1.54 24.80 -4.44
C VAL A 360 -0.06 24.62 -4.09
N GLU A 361 0.80 25.28 -4.86
CA GLU A 361 2.24 25.25 -4.66
C GLU A 361 2.63 25.75 -3.26
N GLY A 362 3.54 25.03 -2.59
CA GLY A 362 3.95 25.33 -1.21
C GLY A 362 2.91 25.03 -0.13
N SER A 363 1.73 24.47 -0.45
CA SER A 363 0.72 24.12 0.55
C SER A 363 0.03 22.79 0.27
N GLU A 364 0.53 21.72 0.90
CA GLU A 364 -0.15 20.42 0.85
C GLU A 364 -1.53 20.49 1.51
N ARG A 365 -1.68 21.15 2.67
CA ARG A 365 -2.95 21.30 3.39
C ARG A 365 -4.05 21.92 2.49
N ALA A 366 -3.71 22.93 1.68
CA ALA A 366 -4.65 23.52 0.72
C ALA A 366 -4.90 22.61 -0.50
N THR A 367 -3.87 21.93 -1.00
CA THR A 367 -3.99 20.95 -2.09
C THR A 367 -4.88 19.75 -1.69
N VAL A 368 -4.77 19.25 -0.46
CA VAL A 368 -5.65 18.21 0.11
C VAL A 368 -7.09 18.69 0.23
N ASN A 369 -7.31 19.92 0.68
CA ASN A 369 -8.66 20.49 0.70
C ASN A 369 -9.27 20.60 -0.71
N ASN A 370 -8.45 20.74 -1.76
CA ASN A 370 -8.90 20.72 -3.16
C ASN A 370 -9.01 19.31 -3.78
N ALA A 371 -9.04 18.25 -2.96
CA ALA A 371 -9.17 16.86 -3.42
C ALA A 371 -10.49 16.53 -4.13
N PHE A 372 -11.56 17.31 -3.92
CA PHE A 372 -12.91 17.00 -4.41
C PHE A 372 -13.09 17.16 -5.94
N LEU A 373 -13.79 16.20 -6.53
CA LEU A 373 -14.15 16.14 -7.95
C LEU A 373 -15.61 16.52 -8.15
N SER A 374 -15.86 17.47 -9.05
CA SER A 374 -17.20 17.85 -9.50
C SER A 374 -17.12 18.67 -10.80
N ALA A 375 -18.25 18.84 -11.48
CA ALA A 375 -18.33 19.77 -12.61
C ALA A 375 -18.05 21.22 -12.16
N GLU A 376 -18.51 21.59 -10.96
CA GLU A 376 -18.36 22.90 -10.36
C GLU A 376 -16.90 23.23 -9.98
N SER A 377 -16.11 22.23 -9.56
CA SER A 377 -14.67 22.42 -9.30
C SER A 377 -13.81 22.40 -10.57
N GLY A 378 -14.38 22.03 -11.73
CA GLY A 378 -13.63 21.80 -12.95
C GLY A 378 -12.66 20.61 -12.84
N ARG A 379 -12.98 19.63 -11.99
CA ARG A 379 -12.21 18.38 -11.79
C ARG A 379 -13.13 17.18 -11.94
N THR A 380 -13.41 16.76 -13.17
CA THR A 380 -14.35 15.68 -13.47
C THR A 380 -13.69 14.30 -13.68
N PHE A 381 -12.40 14.19 -13.37
CA PHE A 381 -11.55 13.03 -13.68
C PHE A 381 -10.38 12.89 -12.68
N ILE A 382 -9.98 11.65 -12.34
CA ILE A 382 -8.70 11.32 -11.69
C ILE A 382 -8.25 9.88 -12.02
N GLY A 383 -6.94 9.62 -12.01
CA GLY A 383 -6.35 8.33 -12.36
C GLY A 383 -5.62 8.32 -13.70
N SER A 384 -5.07 7.16 -14.08
CA SER A 384 -4.41 6.96 -15.36
C SER A 384 -4.42 5.48 -15.75
N ALA A 385 -4.69 5.18 -17.02
CA ALA A 385 -4.58 3.83 -17.57
C ALA A 385 -3.17 3.48 -18.09
N ASP A 386 -2.24 4.44 -18.16
CA ASP A 386 -0.84 4.19 -18.51
C ASP A 386 -0.12 3.51 -17.32
N PRO A 387 0.38 2.27 -17.44
CA PRO A 387 1.04 1.57 -16.34
C PRO A 387 2.33 2.24 -15.85
N ASN A 388 2.90 3.18 -16.61
CA ASN A 388 4.10 3.93 -16.25
C ASN A 388 3.81 5.25 -15.51
N ALA A 389 2.56 5.69 -15.46
CA ALA A 389 2.17 6.95 -14.81
C ALA A 389 2.15 6.80 -13.29
N GLY A 390 2.99 7.56 -12.59
CA GLY A 390 3.00 7.61 -11.12
C GLY A 390 2.03 8.65 -10.55
N LEU A 391 2.08 8.80 -9.22
CA LEU A 391 1.25 9.73 -8.46
C LEU A 391 1.33 11.17 -9.00
N ALA A 392 2.53 11.65 -9.33
CA ALA A 392 2.79 13.00 -9.85
C ALA A 392 2.09 13.28 -11.21
N GLN A 393 1.87 12.25 -12.02
CA GLN A 393 1.12 12.36 -13.27
C GLN A 393 -0.41 12.43 -13.04
N GLY A 394 -0.88 12.10 -11.84
CA GLY A 394 -2.29 12.04 -11.46
C GLY A 394 -2.88 10.62 -11.42
N ALA A 395 -2.03 9.59 -11.41
CA ALA A 395 -2.46 8.19 -11.29
C ALA A 395 -2.97 7.86 -9.87
N LEU A 396 -3.83 6.85 -9.77
CA LEU A 396 -4.26 6.26 -8.49
C LEU A 396 -3.27 5.15 -8.13
N THR A 397 -2.28 5.47 -7.30
CA THR A 397 -1.15 4.58 -7.01
C THR A 397 -1.27 3.83 -5.69
N PHE A 398 -0.78 2.60 -5.70
CA PHE A 398 -0.49 1.76 -4.53
C PHE A 398 0.54 2.40 -3.58
N SER A 399 0.74 1.82 -2.39
CA SER A 399 1.67 2.32 -1.38
C SER A 399 3.14 2.22 -1.82
N ASP A 400 3.46 1.24 -2.68
CA ASP A 400 4.75 1.13 -3.39
C ASP A 400 4.95 2.17 -4.52
N GLY A 401 3.92 2.98 -4.81
CA GLY A 401 3.92 4.01 -5.85
C GLY A 401 3.62 3.50 -7.27
N THR A 402 3.33 2.21 -7.47
CA THR A 402 2.93 1.67 -8.78
C THR A 402 1.48 2.01 -9.12
N ASN A 403 1.14 2.03 -10.41
CA ASN A 403 -0.19 2.43 -10.87
C ASN A 403 -1.18 1.25 -10.80
N SER A 404 -2.30 1.45 -10.10
CA SER A 404 -3.45 0.53 -10.13
C SER A 404 -4.10 0.41 -11.51
N GLY A 405 -3.87 1.40 -12.40
CA GLY A 405 -4.50 1.56 -13.70
C GLY A 405 -5.96 2.01 -13.63
N ILE A 406 -6.49 2.25 -12.43
CA ILE A 406 -7.88 2.67 -12.21
C ILE A 406 -8.06 4.13 -12.63
N VAL A 407 -9.20 4.41 -13.25
CA VAL A 407 -9.60 5.75 -13.71
C VAL A 407 -11.02 6.04 -13.27
N ILE A 408 -11.23 7.19 -12.63
CA ILE A 408 -12.53 7.78 -12.35
C ILE A 408 -12.79 8.88 -13.36
N SER A 409 -13.94 8.85 -14.04
CA SER A 409 -14.33 9.79 -15.09
C SER A 409 -15.81 10.16 -15.00
N ASP A 410 -16.27 11.03 -15.90
CA ASP A 410 -17.68 11.41 -16.08
C ASP A 410 -18.36 11.94 -14.81
N VAL A 411 -17.58 12.51 -13.87
CA VAL A 411 -18.10 13.02 -12.59
C VAL A 411 -19.02 14.21 -12.83
N SER A 412 -20.25 14.12 -12.34
CA SER A 412 -21.32 15.07 -12.60
C SER A 412 -21.20 16.41 -11.85
N ALA A 413 -22.18 17.29 -12.08
CA ALA A 413 -22.55 18.34 -11.14
C ALA A 413 -23.07 17.75 -9.82
N ALA A 414 -22.96 18.49 -8.71
CA ALA A 414 -23.36 18.06 -7.38
C ALA A 414 -24.82 18.43 -7.05
N GLN A 415 -25.77 17.78 -7.72
CA GLN A 415 -27.19 18.14 -7.66
C GLN A 415 -27.88 17.52 -6.43
N GLY A 416 -28.39 18.36 -5.51
CA GLY A 416 -29.26 17.92 -4.42
C GLY A 416 -28.63 16.97 -3.39
N GLY A 417 -27.29 16.88 -3.33
CA GLY A 417 -26.58 15.91 -2.48
C GLY A 417 -26.33 14.55 -3.15
N SER A 418 -26.61 14.41 -4.45
CA SER A 418 -26.26 13.24 -5.26
C SER A 418 -25.38 13.61 -6.46
N MET A 419 -24.67 12.60 -6.98
CA MET A 419 -23.76 12.70 -8.11
C MET A 419 -23.75 11.39 -8.91
N THR A 420 -23.22 11.42 -10.14
CA THR A 420 -22.84 10.22 -10.90
C THR A 420 -21.38 10.24 -11.30
N PHE A 421 -20.78 9.05 -11.47
CA PHE A 421 -19.43 8.88 -12.04
C PHE A 421 -19.32 7.59 -12.88
N SER A 422 -18.22 7.45 -13.61
CA SER A 422 -17.78 6.20 -14.24
C SER A 422 -16.46 5.74 -13.65
N VAL A 423 -16.24 4.44 -13.60
CA VAL A 423 -14.95 3.81 -13.28
C VAL A 423 -14.50 2.92 -14.44
N SER A 424 -13.22 3.04 -14.80
CA SER A 424 -12.50 2.02 -15.56
C SER A 424 -11.54 1.29 -14.62
N ILE A 425 -11.70 -0.02 -14.51
CA ILE A 425 -10.83 -0.92 -13.75
C ILE A 425 -10.11 -1.81 -14.78
N PRO A 426 -8.76 -1.81 -14.81
CA PRO A 426 -8.03 -2.76 -15.65
C PRO A 426 -8.30 -4.16 -15.13
N GLN A 427 -8.52 -5.10 -16.04
CA GLN A 427 -8.49 -6.51 -15.67
C GLN A 427 -7.07 -6.90 -15.21
N ALA A 428 -6.97 -7.99 -14.46
CA ALA A 428 -5.68 -8.61 -14.13
C ALA A 428 -4.84 -8.73 -15.40
N ASN A 429 -3.53 -8.50 -15.31
CA ASN A 429 -2.67 -8.98 -16.38
C ASN A 429 -2.76 -10.50 -16.34
N ALA A 430 -3.18 -11.14 -17.42
CA ALA A 430 -3.20 -12.60 -17.49
C ALA A 430 -1.81 -13.20 -17.22
N GLN A 431 -0.75 -12.42 -17.47
CA GLN A 431 0.64 -12.79 -17.25
C GLN A 431 1.18 -12.45 -15.85
N ASP A 432 0.37 -11.87 -14.95
CA ASP A 432 0.72 -11.75 -13.53
C ASP A 432 0.46 -13.09 -12.83
N LEU A 433 1.41 -14.01 -13.02
CA LEU A 433 1.31 -15.41 -12.58
C LEU A 433 1.77 -15.58 -11.11
N TRP A 434 2.14 -14.51 -10.40
CA TRP A 434 2.86 -14.57 -9.13
C TRP A 434 1.99 -14.19 -7.93
N GLN A 435 1.44 -15.20 -7.27
CA GLN A 435 0.66 -15.05 -6.03
C GLN A 435 1.60 -14.94 -4.82
N ASP A 436 1.25 -14.09 -3.86
CA ASP A 436 1.98 -13.98 -2.60
C ASP A 436 1.60 -15.13 -1.65
N ALA A 437 2.60 -15.82 -1.10
CA ALA A 437 2.39 -16.98 -0.23
C ALA A 437 2.01 -16.60 1.21
N GLN A 438 1.90 -15.30 1.54
CA GLN A 438 1.58 -14.77 2.87
C GLN A 438 2.54 -15.30 3.95
N PHE A 439 3.84 -15.28 3.62
CA PHE A 439 4.88 -15.62 4.59
C PHE A 439 4.95 -14.56 5.70
N PRO A 440 4.95 -14.94 6.99
CA PRO A 440 5.08 -14.00 8.10
C PRO A 440 6.30 -13.08 7.98
N GLU A 441 6.17 -11.86 8.49
CA GLU A 441 7.19 -10.84 8.27
C GLU A 441 8.45 -11.10 9.11
N HIS A 442 9.54 -11.43 8.41
CA HIS A 442 10.87 -11.64 8.98
C HIS A 442 11.93 -10.86 8.20
N SER A 443 13.08 -10.60 8.85
CA SER A 443 14.22 -9.90 8.24
C SER A 443 15.13 -10.81 7.38
N GLY A 444 14.57 -11.89 6.82
CA GLY A 444 15.24 -12.84 5.96
C GLY A 444 14.40 -14.11 5.80
N ALA A 445 14.60 -14.85 4.71
CA ALA A 445 13.99 -16.15 4.47
C ALA A 445 14.91 -17.04 3.64
N ALA A 446 14.95 -18.33 3.95
CA ALA A 446 15.58 -19.38 3.14
C ALA A 446 14.58 -20.51 2.89
N LEU A 447 14.51 -21.05 1.67
CA LEU A 447 13.57 -22.11 1.28
C LEU A 447 14.19 -23.51 1.36
N ALA A 448 13.34 -24.52 1.56
CA ALA A 448 13.63 -25.90 1.21
C ALA A 448 12.35 -26.72 1.04
N GLN A 449 12.47 -27.87 0.40
CA GLN A 449 11.42 -28.90 0.38
C GLN A 449 11.64 -29.86 1.56
N SER A 450 10.59 -30.26 2.27
CA SER A 450 10.65 -31.19 3.40
C SER A 450 10.47 -32.65 2.96
N PRO A 451 11.50 -33.51 3.08
CA PRO A 451 11.36 -34.92 2.71
C PRO A 451 10.62 -35.77 3.76
N ILE A 452 10.44 -35.32 5.01
CA ILE A 452 9.64 -36.06 6.00
C ILE A 452 8.15 -36.07 5.61
N ARG A 453 7.65 -34.96 5.03
CA ARG A 453 6.20 -34.72 4.92
C ARG A 453 5.70 -34.36 3.52
N GLY A 454 6.57 -34.09 2.55
CA GLY A 454 6.13 -33.53 1.26
C GLY A 454 5.47 -32.17 1.46
N GLN A 455 6.19 -31.25 2.10
CA GLN A 455 5.74 -29.89 2.42
C GLN A 455 6.85 -28.90 2.06
N LEU A 456 6.50 -27.72 1.55
CA LEU A 456 7.45 -26.61 1.45
C LEU A 456 7.78 -26.09 2.86
N MET A 457 9.02 -25.71 3.09
CA MET A 457 9.52 -25.16 4.35
C MET A 457 10.26 -23.84 4.09
N ALA A 458 10.14 -22.92 5.04
CA ALA A 458 10.87 -21.66 5.05
C ALA A 458 11.40 -21.36 6.46
N ALA A 459 12.62 -20.84 6.56
CA ALA A 459 13.22 -20.42 7.83
C ALA A 459 13.44 -18.90 7.83
N GLY A 460 12.86 -18.18 8.81
CA GLY A 460 12.86 -16.73 8.91
C GLY A 460 13.46 -16.22 10.23
N TYR A 461 14.12 -15.06 10.20
CA TYR A 461 14.91 -14.50 11.31
C TYR A 461 14.91 -12.97 11.35
N ASP A 462 15.15 -12.37 12.52
CA ASP A 462 14.93 -10.94 12.77
C ASP A 462 16.22 -10.14 13.04
N LEU A 463 16.20 -8.83 12.71
CA LEU A 463 17.29 -7.85 12.80
C LEU A 463 16.68 -6.42 12.84
N PRO A 464 17.31 -5.38 13.43
CA PRO A 464 18.55 -5.36 14.21
C PRO A 464 18.41 -4.63 15.57
N TYR A 465 17.44 -5.01 16.42
CA TYR A 465 17.36 -4.53 17.82
C TYR A 465 17.37 -5.64 18.88
N THR A 466 16.99 -6.87 18.49
CA THR A 466 16.96 -8.09 19.35
C THR A 466 17.35 -9.35 18.55
N GLY A 467 18.07 -9.17 17.44
CA GLY A 467 18.09 -10.07 16.26
C GLY A 467 18.90 -11.37 16.35
N ASP A 468 18.69 -12.15 17.40
CA ASP A 468 19.38 -13.42 17.67
C ASP A 468 18.44 -14.65 17.54
N GLN A 469 17.35 -14.58 16.76
CA GLN A 469 16.33 -15.66 16.62
C GLN A 469 16.05 -16.11 15.17
N LEU A 470 15.85 -17.42 14.96
CA LEU A 470 15.46 -18.07 13.69
C LEU A 470 14.33 -19.08 13.91
N GLN A 471 13.18 -18.89 13.24
CA GLN A 471 11.98 -19.73 13.32
C GLN A 471 11.76 -20.53 12.02
N LEU A 472 11.30 -21.78 12.13
CA LEU A 472 10.95 -22.64 10.98
C LEU A 472 9.43 -22.69 10.77
N TYR A 473 9.01 -22.56 9.51
CA TYR A 473 7.62 -22.65 9.06
C TYR A 473 7.45 -23.72 7.99
N ALA A 474 6.28 -24.36 7.98
CA ALA A 474 5.80 -25.23 6.92
C ALA A 474 4.63 -24.56 6.18
N PHE A 475 4.57 -24.71 4.86
CA PHE A 475 3.42 -24.32 4.07
C PHE A 475 2.38 -25.45 4.06
N ALA A 476 1.14 -25.14 4.43
CA ALA A 476 -0.01 -26.03 4.39
C ALA A 476 -1.30 -25.19 4.40
N ASP A 477 -2.24 -25.47 3.49
CA ASP A 477 -3.47 -24.67 3.35
C ASP A 477 -4.17 -24.45 4.72
N PRO A 478 -4.45 -23.19 5.12
CA PRO A 478 -4.49 -21.97 4.30
C PRO A 478 -3.23 -21.08 4.32
N GLY A 479 -2.05 -21.53 4.81
CA GLY A 479 -0.86 -20.65 4.86
C GLY A 479 0.40 -21.25 5.49
N TRP A 480 1.12 -20.45 6.27
CA TRP A 480 2.37 -20.86 6.94
C TRP A 480 2.15 -21.15 8.43
N VAL A 481 2.67 -22.28 8.91
CA VAL A 481 2.52 -22.73 10.30
C VAL A 481 3.90 -22.97 10.93
N PRO A 482 4.16 -22.43 12.15
CA PRO A 482 5.33 -22.76 12.96
C PRO A 482 5.56 -24.27 13.12
N VAL A 483 6.78 -24.75 12.84
CA VAL A 483 7.17 -26.17 12.97
C VAL A 483 7.93 -26.43 14.27
N THR A 484 8.67 -25.41 14.75
CA THR A 484 9.36 -25.41 16.03
C THR A 484 8.53 -24.67 17.07
N SER A 485 8.45 -25.22 18.29
CA SER A 485 7.74 -24.58 19.40
C SER A 485 8.49 -23.37 19.98
N GLU A 486 9.81 -23.34 19.78
CA GLU A 486 10.72 -22.27 20.17
C GLU A 486 11.68 -21.99 18.99
N PRO A 487 12.03 -20.72 18.72
CA PRO A 487 13.01 -20.40 17.70
C PRO A 487 14.41 -20.88 18.10
N LEU A 488 15.27 -21.12 17.11
CA LEU A 488 16.71 -21.29 17.33
C LEU A 488 17.30 -19.95 17.73
N THR A 489 18.13 -19.92 18.78
CA THR A 489 18.86 -18.72 19.19
C THR A 489 20.36 -18.83 18.93
N GLN A 490 20.98 -17.72 18.53
CA GLN A 490 22.41 -17.60 18.27
C GLN A 490 22.89 -16.21 18.66
N ASN A 491 23.82 -16.10 19.61
CA ASN A 491 24.49 -14.81 19.89
C ASN A 491 25.26 -14.35 18.65
N GLY A 492 25.02 -13.12 18.20
CA GLY A 492 25.70 -12.57 17.02
C GLY A 492 24.98 -12.86 15.70
N GLY A 493 23.69 -13.19 15.77
CA GLY A 493 22.77 -13.22 14.64
C GLY A 493 23.01 -14.29 13.57
N PHE A 494 22.27 -14.11 12.47
CA PHE A 494 22.22 -15.02 11.33
C PHE A 494 22.55 -14.25 10.04
N GLU A 495 23.81 -14.29 9.58
CA GLU A 495 24.25 -13.51 8.41
C GLU A 495 23.86 -14.16 7.07
N GLN A 496 23.97 -15.48 6.99
CA GLN A 496 23.77 -16.27 5.77
C GLN A 496 23.15 -17.62 6.14
N VAL A 497 21.83 -17.75 6.04
CA VAL A 497 21.08 -18.98 6.39
C VAL A 497 20.83 -19.84 5.15
N THR A 498 21.07 -21.15 5.25
CA THR A 498 20.61 -22.14 4.27
C THR A 498 19.76 -23.20 4.96
N LEU A 499 18.58 -23.48 4.41
CA LEU A 499 17.71 -24.57 4.86
C LEU A 499 17.90 -25.80 3.96
N THR A 500 18.00 -26.99 4.55
CA THR A 500 18.17 -28.26 3.83
C THR A 500 17.69 -29.45 4.68
N SER A 501 18.08 -30.69 4.37
CA SER A 501 17.65 -31.89 5.13
C SER A 501 18.77 -32.93 5.33
N LEU A 502 18.72 -33.68 6.44
CA LEU A 502 19.73 -34.68 6.82
C LEU A 502 19.09 -36.04 7.18
N ARG A 503 19.00 -36.90 6.16
CA ARG A 503 18.10 -38.08 6.17
C ARG A 503 16.71 -37.61 6.57
N ASP A 504 16.15 -36.82 5.65
CA ASP A 504 14.82 -36.23 5.66
C ASP A 504 14.61 -35.12 6.71
N VAL A 505 15.32 -35.15 7.84
CA VAL A 505 15.19 -34.18 8.93
C VAL A 505 15.58 -32.76 8.51
N PRO A 506 14.69 -31.75 8.64
CA PRO A 506 15.02 -30.35 8.39
C PRO A 506 16.26 -29.92 9.17
N THR A 507 17.21 -29.32 8.46
CA THR A 507 18.52 -28.92 8.99
C THR A 507 18.88 -27.55 8.46
N VAL A 508 19.22 -26.63 9.35
CA VAL A 508 19.72 -25.30 9.00
C VAL A 508 21.23 -25.25 9.14
N ALA A 509 21.86 -24.53 8.24
CA ALA A 509 23.23 -24.05 8.35
C ALA A 509 23.19 -22.52 8.40
N TRP A 510 24.04 -21.89 9.20
CA TRP A 510 24.15 -20.43 9.23
C TRP A 510 25.56 -19.95 9.54
N ARG A 511 25.97 -18.86 8.89
CA ARG A 511 27.13 -18.07 9.31
C ARG A 511 26.71 -17.08 10.39
N ALA A 512 27.48 -16.98 11.46
CA ALA A 512 27.33 -15.95 12.50
C ALA A 512 28.48 -14.94 12.43
N SER A 513 28.30 -13.78 13.07
CA SER A 513 29.28 -12.66 13.05
C SER A 513 30.61 -12.95 13.76
N ASP A 514 30.78 -14.11 14.38
CA ASP A 514 32.07 -14.62 14.88
C ASP A 514 32.94 -15.28 13.78
N GLY A 515 32.41 -15.43 12.55
CA GLY A 515 33.08 -16.07 11.43
C GLY A 515 33.04 -17.59 11.45
N ALA A 516 32.14 -18.21 12.23
CA ALA A 516 31.89 -19.64 12.21
C ALA A 516 30.61 -20.00 11.43
N LEU A 517 30.66 -21.16 10.76
CA LEU A 517 29.52 -21.82 10.13
C LEU A 517 28.95 -22.86 11.09
N TYR A 518 27.77 -22.59 11.64
CA TYR A 518 27.03 -23.45 12.55
C TYR A 518 26.00 -24.30 11.80
N LEU A 519 25.72 -25.51 12.32
CA LEU A 519 24.66 -26.39 11.82
C LEU A 519 23.77 -26.91 12.95
N ALA A 520 22.47 -27.00 12.70
CA ALA A 520 21.50 -27.60 13.62
C ALA A 520 20.37 -28.34 12.87
N MET A 521 20.04 -29.53 13.34
CA MET A 521 18.93 -30.34 12.82
C MET A 521 17.73 -30.28 13.78
N LEU A 522 16.51 -30.29 13.22
CA LEU A 522 15.27 -30.30 14.00
C LEU A 522 14.91 -31.72 14.45
N LYS A 523 15.08 -32.04 15.73
CA LYS A 523 14.77 -33.37 16.26
C LYS A 523 13.78 -33.30 17.42
N ASP A 524 12.70 -34.08 17.32
CA ASP A 524 11.65 -34.19 18.35
C ASP A 524 11.02 -32.82 18.72
N GLY A 525 10.85 -31.94 17.72
CA GLY A 525 10.29 -30.59 17.89
C GLY A 525 11.30 -29.50 18.29
N ALA A 526 12.53 -29.87 18.66
CA ALA A 526 13.57 -28.95 19.12
C ALA A 526 14.85 -29.02 18.29
N TRP A 527 15.55 -27.89 18.15
CA TRP A 527 16.85 -27.85 17.50
C TRP A 527 17.92 -28.66 18.26
N LYS A 528 18.81 -29.31 17.52
CA LYS A 528 20.00 -30.03 18.01
C LYS A 528 21.20 -29.66 17.13
N SER A 529 22.24 -29.09 17.74
CA SER A 529 23.47 -28.73 17.01
C SER A 529 24.17 -29.97 16.44
N LEU A 530 24.74 -29.81 15.25
CA LEU A 530 25.65 -30.76 14.60
C LEU A 530 27.13 -30.31 14.74
N GLY A 531 27.40 -29.32 15.59
CA GLY A 531 28.69 -28.64 15.69
C GLY A 531 28.80 -27.46 14.73
N PHE A 532 30.03 -26.99 14.54
CA PHE A 532 30.37 -25.81 13.74
C PHE A 532 31.74 -25.97 13.06
N LEU A 533 32.00 -25.14 12.04
CA LEU A 533 33.33 -24.91 11.48
C LEU A 533 33.74 -23.46 11.77
N PRO A 534 34.83 -23.20 12.53
CA PRO A 534 35.39 -21.85 12.65
C PRO A 534 36.09 -21.44 11.33
N ASP A 535 36.51 -20.18 11.16
CA ASP A 535 37.25 -19.73 9.97
C ASP A 535 36.48 -20.07 8.66
N VAL A 536 35.27 -19.53 8.51
CA VAL A 536 34.46 -19.63 7.29
C VAL A 536 34.01 -18.24 6.85
N ASP A 537 34.46 -17.83 5.66
CA ASP A 537 34.14 -16.53 5.06
C ASP A 537 32.83 -16.58 4.27
N ASP A 538 32.60 -17.67 3.54
CA ASP A 538 31.42 -17.93 2.68
C ASP A 538 31.25 -19.45 2.51
N TYR A 539 30.03 -19.94 2.26
CA TYR A 539 29.74 -21.37 2.11
C TYR A 539 28.58 -21.67 1.15
N ALA A 540 28.57 -22.90 0.64
CA ALA A 540 27.42 -23.50 -0.01
C ALA A 540 27.24 -24.93 0.50
N ILE A 541 26.00 -25.33 0.76
CA ILE A 541 25.64 -26.64 1.33
C ILE A 541 24.58 -27.33 0.49
N THR A 542 24.70 -28.65 0.34
CA THR A 542 23.69 -29.49 -0.30
C THR A 542 23.62 -30.86 0.37
N ALA A 543 22.51 -31.57 0.22
CA ALA A 543 22.22 -32.82 0.92
C ALA A 543 22.09 -34.00 -0.06
N ARG A 544 22.81 -35.11 0.18
CA ARG A 544 22.62 -36.35 -0.60
C ARG A 544 23.03 -37.60 0.17
N GLY A 545 22.28 -38.70 0.03
CA GLY A 545 22.61 -40.00 0.66
C GLY A 545 22.61 -40.02 2.19
N GLY A 546 22.03 -39.02 2.86
CA GLY A 546 22.18 -38.81 4.31
C GLY A 546 23.51 -38.15 4.73
N THR A 547 24.23 -37.65 3.72
CA THR A 547 25.34 -36.69 3.63
C THR A 547 24.95 -35.20 3.63
N LEU A 548 25.44 -34.31 4.49
CA LEU A 548 25.53 -32.89 4.11
C LEU A 548 26.91 -32.63 3.52
N HIS A 549 26.96 -32.05 2.33
CA HIS A 549 28.16 -31.72 1.59
C HIS A 549 28.32 -30.20 1.59
N ILE A 550 29.49 -29.70 1.99
CA ILE A 550 29.73 -28.28 2.23
C ILE A 550 30.98 -27.84 1.46
N ALA A 551 30.81 -26.97 0.46
CA ALA A 551 31.90 -26.17 -0.09
C ALA A 551 32.06 -24.93 0.80
N TYR A 552 33.29 -24.61 1.20
CA TYR A 552 33.56 -23.43 2.04
C TYR A 552 34.77 -22.64 1.55
N VAL A 553 34.74 -21.35 1.83
CA VAL A 553 35.86 -20.42 1.72
C VAL A 553 36.33 -20.06 3.12
N ALA A 554 37.65 -19.94 3.34
CA ALA A 554 38.25 -19.77 4.66
C ALA A 554 39.54 -18.94 4.65
N GLY A 555 39.91 -18.40 5.81
CA GLY A 555 41.18 -17.70 6.04
C GLY A 555 41.23 -16.31 5.45
N GLY A 556 40.15 -15.53 5.50
CA GLY A 556 40.08 -14.22 4.85
C GLY A 556 40.09 -14.39 3.33
N TYR A 557 39.21 -15.27 2.83
CA TYR A 557 39.04 -15.65 1.43
C TYR A 557 40.25 -16.35 0.78
N SER A 558 41.29 -16.71 1.56
CA SER A 558 42.58 -17.23 1.03
C SER A 558 42.65 -18.73 0.73
N LYS A 559 41.60 -19.49 1.09
CA LYS A 559 41.53 -20.97 0.99
C LYS A 559 40.15 -21.39 0.48
N ALA A 560 40.10 -22.39 -0.39
CA ALA A 560 38.88 -23.10 -0.78
C ALA A 560 38.95 -24.56 -0.30
N GLY A 561 37.85 -25.07 0.25
CA GLY A 561 37.82 -26.40 0.83
C GLY A 561 36.45 -27.07 0.89
N TYR A 562 36.47 -28.30 1.40
CA TYR A 562 35.33 -29.20 1.44
C TYR A 562 35.19 -29.83 2.81
N ALA A 563 33.96 -29.86 3.31
CA ALA A 563 33.58 -30.52 4.55
C ALA A 563 32.30 -31.35 4.35
N THR A 564 32.08 -32.28 5.26
CA THR A 564 30.86 -33.08 5.33
C THR A 564 30.29 -33.05 6.74
N ALA A 565 28.97 -33.00 6.89
CA ALA A 565 28.30 -33.22 8.16
C ALA A 565 27.33 -34.40 8.08
N THR A 566 27.27 -35.19 9.15
CA THR A 566 26.27 -36.23 9.34
C THR A 566 25.65 -36.10 10.75
N ARG A 567 24.79 -37.03 11.16
CA ARG A 567 24.25 -37.04 12.54
C ARG A 567 25.32 -37.28 13.62
N SER A 568 26.56 -37.63 13.26
CA SER A 568 27.71 -37.67 14.17
C SER A 568 28.45 -36.31 14.30
N GLY A 569 27.98 -35.27 13.61
CA GLY A 569 28.59 -33.95 13.55
C GLY A 569 29.34 -33.66 12.25
N ILE A 570 30.06 -32.54 12.24
CA ILE A 570 30.76 -31.97 11.07
C ILE A 570 32.26 -32.31 11.03
N SER A 571 32.81 -32.51 9.83
CA SER A 571 34.20 -32.91 9.60
C SER A 571 34.77 -32.31 8.30
N ARG A 572 35.90 -31.61 8.38
CA ARG A 572 36.64 -31.12 7.21
C ARG A 572 37.29 -32.28 6.48
N GLN A 573 37.10 -32.34 5.16
CA GLN A 573 37.70 -33.36 4.29
C GLN A 573 39.03 -32.89 3.68
N GLY A 574 39.17 -31.60 3.39
CA GLY A 574 40.43 -31.03 2.91
C GLY A 574 40.29 -29.64 2.30
N LEU A 575 41.41 -29.09 1.83
CA LEU A 575 41.47 -27.89 1.00
C LEU A 575 41.74 -28.30 -0.45
N CYS A 576 40.92 -27.85 -1.39
CA CYS A 576 41.10 -28.10 -2.82
C CYS A 576 41.98 -27.03 -3.50
N ALA A 577 42.08 -25.84 -2.90
CA ALA A 577 42.97 -24.77 -3.35
C ALA A 577 43.33 -23.79 -2.23
N THR A 578 44.48 -23.13 -2.35
CA THR A 578 44.99 -22.11 -1.42
C THR A 578 45.77 -21.02 -2.16
N GLY A 579 45.97 -19.86 -1.51
CA GLY A 579 46.86 -18.81 -2.03
C GLY A 579 46.25 -17.96 -3.13
N ARG A 580 44.92 -17.89 -3.20
CA ARG A 580 44.12 -17.03 -4.10
C ARG A 580 42.97 -16.42 -3.29
N MET A 581 42.33 -15.39 -3.82
CA MET A 581 41.05 -14.92 -3.29
C MET A 581 39.92 -15.74 -3.93
N PHE A 582 39.31 -16.62 -3.14
CA PHE A 582 38.16 -17.43 -3.55
C PHE A 582 36.86 -16.76 -3.11
N GLY A 583 35.77 -16.94 -3.84
CA GLY A 583 34.46 -16.45 -3.43
C GLY A 583 33.29 -17.23 -4.04
N SER A 584 32.08 -16.89 -3.61
CA SER A 584 30.80 -17.36 -4.17
C SER A 584 30.75 -18.88 -4.40
N PRO A 585 31.11 -19.72 -3.41
CA PRO A 585 31.18 -21.15 -3.56
C PRO A 585 29.85 -21.73 -4.03
N LYS A 586 29.90 -22.83 -4.78
CA LYS A 586 28.76 -23.67 -5.13
C LYS A 586 29.12 -25.14 -4.98
N ILE A 587 28.11 -25.96 -4.72
CA ILE A 587 28.26 -27.40 -4.58
C ILE A 587 27.07 -28.13 -5.19
N ALA A 588 27.36 -29.15 -6.00
CA ALA A 588 26.37 -30.04 -6.58
C ALA A 588 26.79 -31.50 -6.38
N VAL A 589 25.83 -32.41 -6.25
CA VAL A 589 26.09 -33.86 -6.15
C VAL A 589 25.18 -34.58 -7.14
N ASN A 590 25.77 -35.26 -8.12
CA ASN A 590 25.01 -35.94 -9.17
C ASN A 590 24.33 -37.22 -8.68
N GLU A 591 23.54 -37.86 -9.54
CA GLU A 591 22.78 -39.08 -9.20
C GLU A 591 23.68 -40.24 -8.73
N GLN A 592 24.90 -40.31 -9.24
CA GLN A 592 25.93 -41.30 -8.91
C GLN A 592 26.64 -41.01 -7.57
N GLY A 593 26.37 -39.85 -6.93
CA GLY A 593 26.98 -39.46 -5.65
C GLY A 593 28.34 -38.77 -5.78
N GLN A 594 28.73 -38.38 -6.99
CA GLN A 594 29.96 -37.62 -7.23
C GLN A 594 29.73 -36.16 -6.83
N VAL A 595 30.62 -35.63 -6.00
CA VAL A 595 30.53 -34.29 -5.42
C VAL A 595 31.38 -33.32 -6.22
N TYR A 596 30.79 -32.19 -6.61
CA TYR A 596 31.43 -31.17 -7.42
C TYR A 596 31.39 -29.82 -6.71
N LEU A 597 32.54 -29.17 -6.63
CA LEU A 597 32.78 -27.91 -5.97
C LEU A 597 33.15 -26.87 -7.03
N ALA A 598 32.59 -25.67 -6.95
CA ALA A 598 32.96 -24.55 -7.81
C ALA A 598 33.25 -23.31 -6.97
N PHE A 599 34.34 -22.61 -7.30
CA PHE A 599 34.76 -21.38 -6.62
C PHE A 599 35.13 -20.31 -7.65
N TRP A 600 34.78 -19.06 -7.35
CA TRP A 600 35.20 -17.88 -8.10
C TRP A 600 36.65 -17.53 -7.74
N ASP A 601 37.53 -17.35 -8.73
CA ASP A 601 38.92 -16.92 -8.54
C ASP A 601 39.09 -15.45 -8.89
N VAL A 602 38.90 -14.60 -7.89
CA VAL A 602 38.98 -13.14 -8.00
C VAL A 602 40.41 -12.68 -8.36
N THR A 603 41.43 -13.51 -8.10
CA THR A 603 42.83 -13.17 -8.47
C THR A 603 43.15 -13.41 -9.95
N ASN A 604 42.26 -14.06 -10.71
CA ASN A 604 42.51 -14.45 -12.10
C ASN A 604 41.37 -14.02 -13.05
N ASN A 605 40.92 -12.77 -12.90
CA ASN A 605 39.89 -12.15 -13.74
C ASN A 605 38.64 -13.03 -13.88
N ASP A 606 37.98 -13.28 -12.75
CA ASP A 606 36.69 -13.97 -12.64
C ASP A 606 36.65 -15.39 -13.24
N ALA A 607 37.80 -16.06 -13.28
CA ALA A 607 37.90 -17.46 -13.71
C ALA A 607 37.21 -18.39 -12.69
N LEU A 608 36.53 -19.42 -13.19
CA LEU A 608 35.88 -20.42 -12.33
C LEU A 608 36.75 -21.66 -12.15
N LEU A 609 36.96 -22.06 -10.90
CA LEU A 609 37.74 -23.23 -10.52
C LEU A 609 36.80 -24.35 -10.07
N LEU A 610 36.68 -25.39 -10.88
CA LEU A 610 35.87 -26.57 -10.58
C LEU A 610 36.74 -27.75 -10.13
N TYR A 611 36.27 -28.44 -9.09
CA TYR A 611 36.89 -29.63 -8.52
C TYR A 611 35.84 -30.72 -8.30
N GLN A 612 36.16 -31.95 -8.69
CA GLN A 612 35.48 -33.14 -8.19
C GLN A 612 36.16 -33.60 -6.90
N ALA A 613 35.39 -33.82 -5.84
CA ALA A 613 35.89 -34.40 -4.59
C ALA A 613 35.84 -35.93 -4.67
N GLY A 614 36.98 -36.57 -4.40
CA GLY A 614 37.13 -38.02 -4.29
C GLY A 614 37.08 -38.50 -2.84
N GLN A 615 37.55 -39.72 -2.59
CA GLN A 615 37.69 -40.27 -1.24
C GLN A 615 38.92 -39.69 -0.51
N GLU A 616 38.89 -39.73 0.81
CA GLU A 616 40.00 -39.34 1.71
C GLU A 616 40.57 -37.92 1.47
N GLY A 617 39.72 -36.97 1.04
CA GLY A 617 40.13 -35.58 0.83
C GLY A 617 40.93 -35.34 -0.46
N ASN A 618 40.96 -36.30 -1.39
CA ASN A 618 41.53 -36.09 -2.72
C ASN A 618 40.61 -35.20 -3.59
N PHE A 619 41.19 -34.31 -4.40
CA PHE A 619 40.45 -33.43 -5.31
C PHE A 619 41.02 -33.49 -6.72
N SER A 620 40.15 -33.68 -7.71
CA SER A 620 40.50 -33.65 -9.14
C SER A 620 39.97 -32.35 -9.75
N ARG A 621 40.87 -31.48 -10.24
CA ARG A 621 40.48 -30.25 -10.93
C ARG A 621 39.97 -30.58 -12.33
N LEU A 622 38.78 -30.06 -12.69
CA LEU A 622 38.13 -30.28 -13.98
C LEU A 622 38.50 -29.20 -15.00
N ALA A 623 38.13 -29.39 -16.26
CA ALA A 623 38.12 -28.32 -17.25
C ALA A 623 37.31 -27.10 -16.77
N GLY A 624 37.85 -25.89 -16.99
CA GLY A 624 37.19 -24.64 -16.60
C GLY A 624 36.08 -24.25 -17.57
N PRO A 625 34.88 -23.85 -17.11
CA PRO A 625 33.73 -23.52 -17.97
C PRO A 625 33.82 -22.14 -18.65
N GLY A 626 34.76 -21.30 -18.19
CA GLY A 626 34.95 -19.92 -18.65
C GLY A 626 35.19 -18.95 -17.49
N GLN A 627 34.83 -17.69 -17.72
CA GLN A 627 34.79 -16.61 -16.73
C GLN A 627 33.33 -16.13 -16.58
N ALA A 628 32.92 -15.79 -15.37
CA ALA A 628 31.60 -15.19 -15.10
C ALA A 628 31.64 -14.39 -13.78
N SER A 629 30.94 -13.25 -13.75
CA SER A 629 30.90 -12.37 -12.56
C SER A 629 29.88 -12.82 -11.51
N THR A 630 28.87 -13.59 -11.91
CA THR A 630 27.99 -14.37 -11.02
C THR A 630 27.67 -15.69 -11.70
N PHE A 631 27.48 -16.76 -10.93
CA PHE A 631 27.18 -18.08 -11.48
C PHE A 631 26.44 -18.97 -10.47
N ASP A 632 25.81 -20.04 -10.99
CA ASP A 632 25.20 -21.11 -10.20
C ASP A 632 25.54 -22.49 -10.76
N LEU A 633 25.39 -23.54 -9.94
CA LEU A 633 25.80 -24.91 -10.26
C LEU A 633 24.74 -25.92 -9.78
N ALA A 634 24.20 -26.71 -10.71
CA ALA A 634 23.24 -27.78 -10.44
C ALA A 634 23.72 -29.12 -11.02
N ALA A 635 23.17 -30.22 -10.49
CA ALA A 635 23.26 -31.52 -11.14
C ALA A 635 22.07 -31.70 -12.09
N GLY A 636 22.34 -31.85 -13.39
CA GLY A 636 21.36 -32.28 -14.38
C GLY A 636 21.35 -33.79 -14.57
N LYS A 637 20.39 -34.28 -15.36
CA LYS A 637 20.25 -35.73 -15.68
C LYS A 637 21.45 -36.30 -16.43
N GLU A 638 22.13 -35.47 -17.23
CA GLU A 638 23.21 -35.88 -18.14
C GLU A 638 24.61 -35.42 -17.69
N GLY A 639 24.72 -34.62 -16.63
CA GLY A 639 25.99 -34.04 -16.19
C GLY A 639 25.82 -32.83 -15.28
N LEU A 640 26.89 -32.06 -15.07
CA LEU A 640 26.78 -30.76 -14.41
C LEU A 640 26.12 -29.74 -15.34
N LEU A 641 25.18 -28.98 -14.78
CA LEU A 641 24.62 -27.77 -15.37
C LEU A 641 25.18 -26.56 -14.60
N LEU A 642 25.60 -25.53 -15.32
CA LEU A 642 26.06 -24.29 -14.69
C LEU A 642 25.62 -23.09 -15.51
N ALA A 643 25.09 -22.09 -14.82
CA ALA A 643 24.53 -20.88 -15.42
C ALA A 643 25.43 -19.69 -15.11
N PHE A 644 25.78 -18.92 -16.15
CA PHE A 644 26.55 -17.69 -16.05
C PHE A 644 25.62 -16.48 -16.05
N GLY A 645 25.78 -15.59 -15.07
CA GLY A 645 25.38 -14.20 -15.18
C GLY A 645 26.49 -13.34 -15.79
N GLY A 646 26.17 -12.07 -16.04
CA GLY A 646 26.98 -11.09 -16.76
C GLY A 646 26.23 -10.53 -17.97
N SER A 647 26.96 -9.87 -18.88
CA SER A 647 26.42 -9.21 -20.07
C SER A 647 26.04 -10.17 -21.21
N SER A 648 26.36 -11.46 -21.10
CA SER A 648 26.01 -12.50 -22.09
C SER A 648 25.77 -13.82 -21.36
N PRO A 649 24.59 -14.03 -20.76
CA PRO A 649 24.33 -15.21 -19.95
C PRO A 649 24.35 -16.50 -20.78
N GLU A 650 25.01 -17.52 -20.26
CA GLU A 650 25.11 -18.85 -20.87
C GLU A 650 24.70 -19.92 -19.86
N LEU A 651 23.85 -20.86 -20.27
CA LEU A 651 23.71 -22.15 -19.61
C LEU A 651 24.66 -23.13 -20.28
N LYS A 652 25.53 -23.77 -19.51
CA LYS A 652 26.47 -24.78 -19.99
C LYS A 652 26.25 -26.12 -19.33
N GLN A 653 26.49 -27.16 -20.11
CA GLN A 653 26.51 -28.56 -19.68
C GLN A 653 27.93 -29.11 -19.81
N LEU A 654 28.34 -29.93 -18.83
CA LEU A 654 29.58 -30.70 -18.89
C LEU A 654 29.32 -32.03 -19.62
N GLU A 655 29.83 -32.14 -20.85
CA GLU A 655 29.85 -33.38 -21.62
C GLU A 655 31.27 -33.96 -21.55
N GLY A 656 31.46 -35.03 -20.77
CA GLY A 656 32.79 -35.60 -20.50
C GLY A 656 33.71 -34.66 -19.70
N ASP A 657 34.79 -34.17 -20.32
CA ASP A 657 35.68 -33.13 -19.79
C ASP A 657 35.59 -31.83 -20.65
N THR A 658 34.47 -31.65 -21.36
CA THR A 658 34.23 -30.49 -22.24
C THR A 658 32.95 -29.75 -21.90
N TRP A 659 33.04 -28.41 -21.80
CA TRP A 659 31.89 -27.54 -21.54
C TRP A 659 31.25 -27.07 -22.85
N LYS A 660 29.94 -27.25 -22.93
CA LYS A 660 29.11 -26.90 -24.09
C LYS A 660 28.01 -25.94 -23.66
N THR A 661 27.91 -24.79 -24.31
CA THR A 661 26.75 -23.90 -24.15
C THR A 661 25.54 -24.58 -24.78
N ILE A 662 24.47 -24.75 -24.00
CA ILE A 662 23.21 -25.38 -24.43
C ILE A 662 22.05 -24.38 -24.52
N ALA A 663 22.15 -23.23 -23.84
CA ALA A 663 21.22 -22.12 -24.03
C ALA A 663 21.83 -20.77 -23.66
N ARG A 664 21.19 -19.67 -24.09
CA ARG A 664 21.56 -18.28 -23.79
C ARG A 664 20.35 -17.44 -23.41
N LEU A 665 20.59 -16.28 -22.79
CA LEU A 665 19.60 -15.22 -22.62
C LEU A 665 19.98 -14.02 -23.49
N ASP A 666 18.98 -13.40 -24.12
CA ASP A 666 19.17 -12.22 -24.99
C ASP A 666 19.37 -10.91 -24.20
N GLN A 667 19.38 -10.97 -22.87
CA GLN A 667 19.54 -9.85 -21.95
C GLN A 667 20.60 -10.21 -20.90
N PRO A 668 21.37 -9.24 -20.38
CA PRO A 668 22.21 -9.45 -19.19
C PRO A 668 21.37 -9.96 -18.01
N VAL A 669 21.99 -10.77 -17.14
CA VAL A 669 21.42 -11.12 -15.82
C VAL A 669 22.49 -11.24 -14.76
N HIS A 670 22.10 -11.09 -13.50
CA HIS A 670 22.94 -11.26 -12.31
C HIS A 670 22.24 -12.17 -11.31
N GLU A 671 23.05 -12.78 -10.43
CA GLU A 671 22.60 -13.70 -9.37
C GLU A 671 21.67 -14.82 -9.90
N PRO A 672 22.14 -15.61 -10.91
CA PRO A 672 21.37 -16.74 -11.39
C PRO A 672 21.11 -17.76 -10.27
N ARG A 673 19.93 -18.37 -10.26
CA ARG A 673 19.56 -19.54 -9.44
C ARG A 673 18.88 -20.58 -10.31
N LEU A 674 19.38 -21.81 -10.29
CA LEU A 674 18.84 -22.94 -11.06
C LEU A 674 17.91 -23.80 -10.19
N ALA A 675 16.70 -24.07 -10.71
CA ALA A 675 15.81 -25.09 -10.14
C ALA A 675 15.34 -26.06 -11.23
N THR A 676 15.08 -27.31 -10.83
CA THR A 676 14.57 -28.37 -11.72
C THR A 676 13.31 -28.99 -11.13
N GLY A 677 12.38 -29.36 -12.01
CA GLY A 677 11.12 -30.03 -11.65
C GLY A 677 10.46 -30.59 -12.91
N ASP A 678 9.88 -31.79 -12.81
CA ASP A 678 9.17 -32.51 -13.89
C ASP A 678 9.91 -32.61 -15.25
N GLY A 679 11.24 -32.48 -15.21
CA GLY A 679 12.11 -32.50 -16.39
C GLY A 679 12.36 -31.12 -17.02
N SER A 680 11.68 -30.07 -16.57
CA SER A 680 12.00 -28.68 -16.89
C SER A 680 13.17 -28.14 -16.07
N LEU A 681 13.86 -27.15 -16.64
CA LEU A 681 14.89 -26.35 -15.98
C LEU A 681 14.43 -24.89 -15.94
N PHE A 682 14.55 -24.28 -14.76
CA PHE A 682 14.18 -22.90 -14.50
C PHE A 682 15.39 -22.11 -14.00
N LEU A 683 15.39 -20.82 -14.31
CA LEU A 683 16.41 -19.86 -13.95
C LEU A 683 15.74 -18.61 -13.35
N LEU A 684 16.00 -18.31 -12.08
CA LEU A 684 15.65 -17.03 -11.45
C LEU A 684 16.88 -16.11 -11.53
N ALA A 685 16.70 -14.86 -11.97
CA ALA A 685 17.79 -13.87 -12.04
C ALA A 685 17.25 -12.42 -12.13
N ALA A 686 18.12 -11.42 -11.91
CA ALA A 686 17.80 -9.99 -12.04
C ALA A 686 18.61 -9.32 -13.18
N PRO A 687 18.01 -8.52 -14.09
CA PRO A 687 18.62 -8.17 -15.36
C PRO A 687 19.80 -7.18 -15.30
N ASN A 688 19.88 -6.28 -14.31
CA ASN A 688 21.03 -5.36 -14.17
C ASN A 688 21.60 -5.31 -12.74
N GLY A 689 21.61 -6.44 -12.04
CA GLY A 689 22.30 -6.59 -10.74
C GLY A 689 21.66 -5.82 -9.57
N ALA A 690 22.43 -5.64 -8.50
CA ALA A 690 21.96 -5.14 -7.21
C ALA A 690 21.31 -3.73 -7.23
N SER A 691 21.52 -2.94 -8.30
CA SER A 691 20.86 -1.64 -8.51
C SER A 691 19.58 -1.72 -9.37
N SER A 692 19.34 -2.84 -10.07
CA SER A 692 18.16 -3.08 -10.90
C SER A 692 17.46 -4.37 -10.46
N LYS A 693 16.77 -4.22 -9.33
CA LYS A 693 16.08 -5.23 -8.51
C LYS A 693 14.88 -5.97 -9.19
N ASN A 694 14.84 -6.02 -10.53
CA ASN A 694 13.69 -6.47 -11.32
C ASN A 694 13.71 -7.99 -11.53
N LEU A 695 13.41 -8.73 -10.46
CA LEU A 695 13.56 -10.18 -10.33
C LEU A 695 12.64 -10.95 -11.30
N ARG A 696 13.19 -11.89 -12.08
CA ARG A 696 12.46 -12.66 -13.11
C ARG A 696 12.79 -14.14 -13.05
N VAL A 697 11.80 -14.99 -13.34
CA VAL A 697 12.01 -16.42 -13.64
C VAL A 697 11.93 -16.64 -15.15
N TYR A 698 12.77 -17.55 -15.63
CA TYR A 698 12.81 -18.04 -17.01
C TYR A 698 12.75 -19.58 -17.00
N ARG A 699 12.21 -20.17 -18.06
CA ARG A 699 12.22 -21.61 -18.34
C ARG A 699 13.03 -21.90 -19.60
N LEU A 700 13.84 -22.96 -19.56
CA LEU A 700 14.53 -23.47 -20.74
C LEU A 700 13.52 -24.01 -21.78
N ALA A 701 13.61 -23.53 -23.03
CA ALA A 701 12.80 -23.97 -24.16
C ALA A 701 13.69 -24.11 -25.40
N GLY A 702 14.02 -25.35 -25.76
CA GLY A 702 15.03 -25.63 -26.79
C GLY A 702 16.41 -25.15 -26.33
N ASP A 703 17.02 -24.26 -27.12
CA ASP A 703 18.29 -23.57 -26.87
C ASP A 703 18.12 -22.13 -26.33
N SER A 704 16.90 -21.77 -25.91
CA SER A 704 16.54 -20.42 -25.45
C SER A 704 15.90 -20.44 -24.05
N PHE A 705 15.85 -19.27 -23.40
CA PHE A 705 15.13 -19.08 -22.15
C PHE A 705 13.93 -18.15 -22.35
N LEU A 706 12.72 -18.66 -22.11
CA LEU A 706 11.48 -17.89 -22.13
C LEU A 706 11.17 -17.39 -20.71
N GLN A 707 10.78 -16.14 -20.54
CA GLN A 707 10.35 -15.61 -19.24
C GLN A 707 9.05 -16.31 -18.78
N VAL A 708 8.84 -16.45 -17.48
CA VAL A 708 7.60 -17.00 -16.90
C VAL A 708 6.80 -15.86 -16.28
N GLY A 709 5.77 -15.40 -17.00
CA GLY A 709 4.90 -14.29 -16.60
C GLY A 709 5.61 -12.94 -16.56
N ASP A 710 5.00 -11.98 -15.87
CA ASP A 710 5.63 -10.73 -15.45
C ASP A 710 6.77 -10.97 -14.44
N PRO A 711 7.64 -9.97 -14.17
CA PRO A 711 8.66 -10.07 -13.14
C PRO A 711 8.05 -10.37 -11.75
N VAL A 712 8.70 -11.27 -11.00
CA VAL A 712 8.30 -11.71 -9.65
C VAL A 712 8.12 -10.51 -8.72
N ASP A 713 9.10 -9.60 -8.75
CA ASP A 713 9.11 -8.38 -7.94
C ASP A 713 10.03 -7.34 -8.61
N LYS A 714 9.65 -6.06 -8.59
CA LYS A 714 10.42 -4.95 -9.16
C LYS A 714 11.55 -4.47 -8.24
N ASN A 715 11.46 -4.80 -6.94
CA ASN A 715 12.34 -4.41 -5.85
C ASN A 715 13.03 -5.61 -5.15
N GLY A 716 12.85 -6.84 -5.65
CA GLY A 716 13.38 -8.06 -5.02
C GLY A 716 14.89 -8.26 -5.17
N ASN A 717 15.55 -8.74 -4.11
CA ASN A 717 16.94 -9.22 -4.14
C ASN A 717 17.18 -10.44 -3.23
N ALA A 718 18.42 -10.93 -3.18
CA ALA A 718 18.89 -12.01 -2.30
C ALA A 718 18.03 -13.29 -2.41
N ALA A 719 17.72 -13.68 -3.65
CA ALA A 719 16.62 -14.60 -3.92
C ALA A 719 17.04 -16.07 -4.08
N ASP A 720 16.07 -16.94 -3.86
CA ASP A 720 16.13 -18.41 -3.93
C ASP A 720 14.95 -18.96 -4.75
N LEU A 721 15.11 -20.16 -5.34
CA LEU A 721 14.13 -20.77 -6.26
C LEU A 721 14.00 -22.28 -5.99
N THR A 722 12.77 -22.78 -5.89
CA THR A 722 12.50 -24.23 -5.80
C THR A 722 11.21 -24.62 -6.53
N VAL A 723 11.09 -25.88 -6.97
CA VAL A 723 9.89 -26.42 -7.62
C VAL A 723 9.21 -27.45 -6.72
N PHE A 724 8.05 -27.12 -6.15
CA PHE A 724 7.32 -27.95 -5.19
C PHE A 724 5.85 -28.05 -5.59
N ASP A 725 5.28 -29.26 -5.52
CA ASP A 725 3.87 -29.55 -5.91
C ASP A 725 3.51 -29.02 -7.31
N GLY A 726 4.42 -29.17 -8.29
CA GLY A 726 4.28 -28.65 -9.65
C GLY A 726 4.33 -27.12 -9.77
N ARG A 727 4.58 -26.38 -8.70
CA ARG A 727 4.68 -24.90 -8.67
C ARG A 727 6.12 -24.43 -8.51
N LEU A 728 6.45 -23.30 -9.12
CA LEU A 728 7.63 -22.52 -8.76
C LEU A 728 7.33 -21.76 -7.48
N PHE A 729 8.22 -21.86 -6.49
CA PHE A 729 8.26 -21.02 -5.31
C PHE A 729 9.58 -20.24 -5.31
N THR A 730 9.51 -18.94 -5.04
CA THR A 730 10.68 -18.08 -4.89
C THR A 730 10.57 -17.25 -3.62
N ALA A 731 11.64 -17.24 -2.84
CA ALA A 731 11.79 -16.37 -1.68
C ALA A 731 12.82 -15.29 -2.02
N TYR A 732 12.57 -14.07 -1.57
CA TYR A 732 13.41 -12.91 -1.84
C TYR A 732 13.17 -11.85 -0.75
N ARG A 733 13.92 -10.75 -0.83
CA ARG A 733 13.75 -9.59 0.06
C ARG A 733 13.33 -8.35 -0.74
N THR A 734 12.29 -7.66 -0.28
CA THR A 734 11.90 -6.33 -0.75
C THR A 734 11.79 -5.42 0.45
N ASP A 735 12.44 -4.26 0.37
CA ASP A 735 12.42 -3.17 1.36
C ASP A 735 12.62 -3.64 2.81
N GLY A 736 13.62 -4.51 2.99
CA GLY A 736 14.06 -5.10 4.26
C GLY A 736 13.35 -6.39 4.63
N LYS A 737 12.08 -6.56 4.22
CA LYS A 737 11.20 -7.67 4.58
C LYS A 737 11.39 -8.88 3.68
N ALA A 738 11.21 -10.08 4.24
CA ALA A 738 11.06 -11.30 3.46
C ALA A 738 9.71 -11.34 2.73
N ARG A 739 9.71 -11.90 1.52
CA ARG A 739 8.54 -12.26 0.73
C ARG A 739 8.75 -13.63 0.09
N ILE A 740 7.66 -14.37 -0.10
CA ILE A 740 7.65 -15.64 -0.83
C ILE A 740 6.50 -15.58 -1.83
N ARG A 741 6.78 -15.82 -3.10
CA ARG A 741 5.78 -15.85 -4.18
C ARG A 741 5.76 -17.22 -4.87
N PHE A 742 4.61 -17.57 -5.43
CA PHE A 742 4.39 -18.83 -6.14
C PHE A 742 3.48 -18.66 -7.36
N ASN A 743 3.57 -19.58 -8.33
CA ASN A 743 2.67 -19.63 -9.49
C ASN A 743 1.68 -20.81 -9.40
N ALA A 744 0.67 -20.84 -10.28
CA ALA A 744 -0.19 -22.02 -10.37
C ALA A 744 0.55 -23.19 -11.05
N PRO A 745 0.22 -24.47 -10.79
CA PRO A 745 0.93 -25.60 -11.38
C PRO A 745 0.94 -25.61 -12.91
N SER A 746 -0.11 -25.07 -13.54
CA SER A 746 -0.22 -24.85 -15.00
C SER A 746 0.92 -24.01 -15.57
N ASP A 747 1.40 -23.05 -14.79
CA ASP A 747 2.19 -21.90 -15.24
C ASP A 747 3.68 -22.26 -15.35
N THR A 748 4.03 -23.50 -15.01
CA THR A 748 5.32 -24.12 -15.35
C THR A 748 5.41 -24.50 -16.83
N THR A 749 4.28 -24.70 -17.51
CA THR A 749 4.18 -25.04 -18.95
C THR A 749 3.98 -23.78 -19.81
N ASP A 750 3.94 -23.89 -21.16
CA ASP A 750 3.62 -22.73 -22.01
C ASP A 750 2.13 -22.62 -22.33
N ALA A 751 1.34 -22.26 -21.31
CA ALA A 751 -0.11 -22.19 -21.41
C ALA A 751 -0.57 -20.92 -22.13
N LEU A 752 -1.65 -21.04 -22.92
CA LEU A 752 -2.39 -19.88 -23.42
C LEU A 752 -3.35 -19.38 -22.33
N LEU A 753 -3.24 -18.11 -21.95
CA LEU A 753 -3.93 -17.53 -20.80
C LEU A 753 -5.12 -16.67 -21.21
N SER A 754 -4.95 -15.85 -22.25
CA SER A 754 -6.01 -14.98 -22.77
C SER A 754 -5.75 -14.56 -24.22
N LEU A 755 -6.74 -13.88 -24.82
CA LEU A 755 -6.59 -13.19 -26.10
C LEU A 755 -6.78 -11.69 -25.91
N SER A 756 -5.95 -10.88 -26.55
CA SER A 756 -6.14 -9.44 -26.69
C SER A 756 -6.42 -9.10 -28.14
N VAL A 757 -7.31 -8.13 -28.41
CA VAL A 757 -7.58 -7.65 -29.77
C VAL A 757 -7.51 -6.13 -29.84
N THR A 758 -6.60 -5.61 -30.67
CA THR A 758 -6.64 -4.23 -31.14
C THR A 758 -7.77 -4.14 -32.17
N PRO A 759 -8.80 -3.29 -31.97
CA PRO A 759 -9.89 -3.15 -32.92
C PRO A 759 -9.42 -2.53 -34.26
N PRO A 760 -10.13 -2.75 -35.38
CA PRO A 760 -9.77 -2.16 -36.67
C PRO A 760 -9.82 -0.63 -36.63
N ASN A 761 -9.11 0.00 -37.57
CA ASN A 761 -9.05 1.46 -37.74
C ASN A 761 -10.41 2.12 -38.02
N GLN A 762 -11.44 1.34 -38.35
CA GLN A 762 -12.80 1.78 -38.59
C GLN A 762 -13.78 0.96 -37.73
N LEU A 763 -14.44 1.63 -36.78
CA LEU A 763 -15.46 1.07 -35.87
C LEU A 763 -16.87 1.61 -36.13
N SER A 764 -17.05 2.30 -37.27
CA SER A 764 -18.30 2.94 -37.69
C SER A 764 -18.53 2.61 -39.17
N TYR A 765 -19.70 2.05 -39.46
CA TYR A 765 -20.10 1.61 -40.80
C TYR A 765 -21.53 2.05 -41.10
N LEU A 766 -21.86 2.26 -42.37
CA LEU A 766 -23.25 2.31 -42.83
C LEU A 766 -23.78 0.89 -43.05
N GLN A 767 -25.08 0.67 -42.88
CA GLN A 767 -25.68 -0.67 -43.03
C GLN A 767 -25.40 -1.24 -44.44
N GLY A 768 -24.74 -2.41 -44.50
CA GLY A 768 -24.31 -3.07 -45.73
C GLY A 768 -22.96 -2.63 -46.30
N GLU A 769 -22.24 -1.70 -45.67
CA GLU A 769 -20.86 -1.32 -46.04
C GLU A 769 -19.87 -2.47 -45.74
N SER A 770 -18.94 -2.78 -46.63
CA SER A 770 -17.94 -3.82 -46.38
C SER A 770 -17.07 -3.50 -45.16
N VAL A 771 -17.11 -4.36 -44.14
CA VAL A 771 -16.32 -4.16 -42.93
C VAL A 771 -14.82 -4.26 -43.19
N SER A 772 -14.03 -3.41 -42.54
CA SER A 772 -12.59 -3.32 -42.72
C SER A 772 -11.85 -3.98 -41.56
N THR A 773 -11.09 -5.04 -41.83
CA THR A 773 -10.19 -5.68 -40.86
C THR A 773 -8.84 -4.96 -40.73
N ARG A 774 -8.64 -3.85 -41.46
CA ARG A 774 -7.35 -3.13 -41.47
C ARG A 774 -7.08 -2.47 -40.13
N GLY A 775 -5.97 -2.87 -39.51
CA GLY A 775 -5.58 -2.42 -38.16
C GLY A 775 -5.96 -3.40 -37.04
N ILE A 776 -6.67 -4.50 -37.35
CA ILE A 776 -6.83 -5.58 -36.38
C ILE A 776 -5.45 -6.19 -36.09
N GLN A 777 -5.09 -6.22 -34.82
CA GLN A 777 -4.01 -7.05 -34.29
C GLN A 777 -4.63 -7.97 -33.24
N VAL A 778 -4.28 -9.25 -33.27
CA VAL A 778 -4.73 -10.24 -32.28
C VAL A 778 -3.50 -10.78 -31.58
N PHE A 779 -3.45 -10.69 -30.26
CA PHE A 779 -2.38 -11.26 -29.46
C PHE A 779 -2.91 -12.46 -28.68
N ALA A 780 -2.23 -13.59 -28.82
CA ALA A 780 -2.37 -14.73 -27.94
C ALA A 780 -1.41 -14.54 -26.77
N ASN A 781 -1.95 -14.33 -25.57
CA ASN A 781 -1.17 -14.05 -24.38
C ASN A 781 -0.82 -15.39 -23.72
N TYR A 782 0.41 -15.87 -23.96
CA TYR A 782 0.93 -17.07 -23.32
C TYR A 782 1.65 -16.71 -22.00
N THR A 783 1.92 -17.71 -21.18
CA THR A 783 2.82 -17.61 -20.02
C THR A 783 4.22 -17.08 -20.37
N SER A 784 4.69 -17.31 -21.60
CA SER A 784 5.98 -16.82 -22.12
C SER A 784 5.97 -15.37 -22.63
N GLY A 785 4.80 -14.83 -22.96
CA GLY A 785 4.69 -13.54 -23.66
C GLY A 785 3.44 -13.43 -24.55
N PRO A 786 3.04 -12.21 -24.95
CA PRO A 786 2.05 -12.01 -25.99
C PRO A 786 2.66 -12.30 -27.37
N ARG A 787 2.06 -13.23 -28.14
CA ARG A 787 2.39 -13.49 -29.54
C ARG A 787 1.32 -12.89 -30.45
N GLU A 788 1.70 -12.01 -31.37
CA GLU A 788 0.78 -11.58 -32.43
C GLU A 788 0.44 -12.75 -33.36
N LEU A 789 -0.85 -13.00 -33.57
CA LEU A 789 -1.37 -14.07 -34.41
C LEU A 789 -1.57 -13.59 -35.85
N ALA A 790 -1.09 -14.38 -36.80
CA ALA A 790 -1.42 -14.17 -38.21
C ALA A 790 -2.93 -14.38 -38.46
N PRO A 791 -3.54 -13.74 -39.49
CA PRO A 791 -4.96 -13.89 -39.81
C PRO A 791 -5.45 -15.31 -40.15
N ALA A 792 -4.56 -16.30 -40.26
CA ALA A 792 -4.89 -17.72 -40.43
C ALA A 792 -4.91 -18.51 -39.11
N GLU A 793 -4.44 -17.93 -38.00
CA GLU A 793 -4.37 -18.59 -36.69
C GLU A 793 -5.61 -18.34 -35.81
N TYR A 794 -6.39 -17.30 -36.09
CA TYR A 794 -7.61 -16.96 -35.35
C TYR A 794 -8.85 -16.89 -36.27
N ALA A 795 -10.03 -17.13 -35.69
CA ALA A 795 -11.30 -16.94 -36.37
C ALA A 795 -11.98 -15.64 -35.89
N LEU A 796 -12.32 -14.75 -36.81
CA LEU A 796 -13.11 -13.53 -36.54
C LEU A 796 -14.57 -13.77 -36.94
N THR A 797 -15.48 -13.50 -36.01
CA THR A 797 -16.92 -13.75 -36.13
C THR A 797 -17.73 -12.54 -35.67
N GLY A 798 -19.00 -12.42 -36.10
CA GLY A 798 -19.89 -11.33 -35.70
C GLY A 798 -19.51 -9.92 -36.20
N PHE A 799 -18.46 -9.78 -37.02
CA PHE A 799 -18.04 -8.53 -37.63
C PHE A 799 -18.67 -8.39 -39.03
N ASP A 800 -19.82 -7.71 -39.10
CA ASP A 800 -20.52 -7.43 -40.36
C ASP A 800 -21.43 -6.19 -40.21
N SER A 801 -21.80 -5.57 -41.33
CA SER A 801 -22.63 -4.35 -41.33
C SER A 801 -24.11 -4.60 -41.64
N THR A 802 -24.59 -5.85 -41.65
CA THR A 802 -25.93 -6.20 -42.20
C THR A 802 -27.09 -5.62 -41.38
N GLN A 803 -26.89 -5.39 -40.08
CA GLN A 803 -27.88 -4.79 -39.17
C GLN A 803 -27.31 -3.53 -38.48
N PRO A 804 -28.13 -2.49 -38.25
CA PRO A 804 -27.75 -1.27 -37.56
C PRO A 804 -27.70 -1.44 -36.03
N GLY A 805 -27.20 -0.42 -35.33
CA GLY A 805 -27.06 -0.38 -33.86
C GLY A 805 -25.61 -0.56 -33.41
N GLN A 806 -25.41 -0.64 -32.09
CA GLN A 806 -24.13 -1.12 -31.54
C GLN A 806 -24.07 -2.64 -31.63
N ARG A 807 -22.92 -3.14 -32.06
CA ARG A 807 -22.66 -4.56 -32.32
C ARG A 807 -21.29 -4.95 -31.76
N GLN A 808 -21.08 -6.25 -31.61
CA GLN A 808 -19.83 -6.81 -31.08
C GLN A 808 -19.27 -7.82 -32.09
N ALA A 809 -17.97 -7.69 -32.36
CA ALA A 809 -17.19 -8.66 -33.12
C ALA A 809 -16.39 -9.52 -32.13
N THR A 810 -16.24 -10.81 -32.43
CA THR A 810 -15.58 -11.79 -31.56
C THR A 810 -14.48 -12.54 -32.31
N VAL A 811 -13.25 -12.40 -31.84
CA VAL A 811 -12.07 -13.19 -32.22
C VAL A 811 -12.00 -14.44 -31.35
N SER A 812 -11.56 -15.57 -31.91
CA SER A 812 -11.33 -16.82 -31.17
C SER A 812 -10.07 -17.56 -31.63
N HIS A 813 -9.39 -18.20 -30.68
CA HIS A 813 -8.18 -19.01 -30.88
C HIS A 813 -8.02 -20.01 -29.73
N GLN A 814 -7.75 -21.29 -30.04
CA GLN A 814 -7.58 -22.39 -29.07
C GLN A 814 -8.68 -22.50 -27.98
N GLY A 815 -9.92 -22.09 -28.30
CA GLY A 815 -11.07 -22.14 -27.38
C GLY A 815 -11.28 -20.88 -26.52
N LEU A 816 -10.33 -19.94 -26.50
CA LEU A 816 -10.51 -18.63 -25.88
C LEU A 816 -11.12 -17.63 -26.89
N THR A 817 -11.72 -16.55 -26.36
CA THR A 817 -12.37 -15.50 -27.15
C THR A 817 -12.05 -14.10 -26.64
N ALA A 818 -11.91 -13.14 -27.54
CA ALA A 818 -11.84 -11.70 -27.22
C ALA A 818 -12.72 -10.89 -28.17
N SER A 819 -13.32 -9.80 -27.68
CA SER A 819 -14.34 -9.06 -28.42
C SER A 819 -14.09 -7.56 -28.47
N PHE A 820 -14.53 -6.91 -29.54
CA PHE A 820 -14.55 -5.45 -29.66
C PHE A 820 -15.91 -4.91 -30.14
N PRO A 821 -16.36 -3.75 -29.62
CA PRO A 821 -17.58 -3.10 -30.09
C PRO A 821 -17.35 -2.31 -31.38
N TYR A 822 -18.39 -2.22 -32.21
CA TYR A 822 -18.47 -1.33 -33.37
C TYR A 822 -19.93 -0.84 -33.54
N THR A 823 -20.12 0.25 -34.29
CA THR A 823 -21.46 0.81 -34.55
C THR A 823 -21.78 0.74 -36.03
N VAL A 824 -23.01 0.34 -36.34
CA VAL A 824 -23.57 0.37 -37.70
C VAL A 824 -24.73 1.35 -37.73
N PHE A 825 -24.68 2.33 -38.63
CA PHE A 825 -25.71 3.34 -38.78
C PHE A 825 -26.66 2.97 -39.93
N GLU A 826 -27.94 3.28 -39.77
CA GLU A 826 -28.90 3.21 -40.89
C GLU A 826 -28.56 4.27 -41.94
N TRP A 827 -28.97 4.03 -43.19
CA TRP A 827 -28.81 5.01 -44.24
C TRP A 827 -29.76 6.19 -44.01
N PRO A 828 -29.28 7.45 -44.13
CA PRO A 828 -30.15 8.61 -44.03
C PRO A 828 -31.16 8.60 -45.18
N ILE A 829 -32.41 8.27 -44.87
CA ILE A 829 -33.50 8.23 -45.84
C ILE A 829 -33.67 9.67 -46.39
N PRO A 830 -33.53 9.92 -47.71
CA PRO A 830 -33.65 11.26 -48.25
C PRO A 830 -35.10 11.74 -48.15
N THR A 831 -35.36 12.68 -47.24
CA THR A 831 -36.66 13.35 -47.10
C THR A 831 -37.02 14.07 -48.41
N ALA A 832 -38.30 14.08 -48.76
CA ALA A 832 -38.76 14.40 -50.11
C ALA A 832 -38.35 15.80 -50.63
N VAL A 833 -38.08 15.84 -51.94
CA VAL A 833 -37.58 17.01 -52.68
C VAL A 833 -38.56 18.19 -52.65
N PRO A 834 -38.11 19.42 -52.34
CA PRO A 834 -38.86 20.64 -52.66
C PRO A 834 -38.70 20.98 -54.16
N THR A 835 -39.81 21.02 -54.89
CA THR A 835 -39.81 21.22 -56.35
C THR A 835 -39.29 22.60 -56.77
N ALA A 836 -38.21 22.64 -57.55
CA ALA A 836 -37.74 23.84 -58.25
C ALA A 836 -37.95 23.69 -59.77
N VAL A 837 -38.64 24.65 -60.38
CA VAL A 837 -38.93 24.69 -61.82
C VAL A 837 -37.78 25.42 -62.56
N PRO A 838 -37.29 24.94 -63.72
CA PRO A 838 -35.99 25.37 -64.27
C PRO A 838 -36.08 26.45 -65.37
N THR A 839 -35.01 27.27 -65.50
CA THR A 839 -34.64 27.93 -66.77
C THR A 839 -33.12 28.08 -66.93
N ALA A 840 -32.61 27.47 -68.01
CA ALA A 840 -31.39 27.69 -68.80
C ALA A 840 -30.23 28.60 -68.29
N GLN A 841 -29.04 27.97 -68.15
CA GLN A 841 -27.80 28.12 -68.97
C GLN A 841 -27.16 29.53 -69.24
N PRO A 842 -25.85 29.62 -69.60
CA PRO A 842 -24.89 30.37 -68.77
C PRO A 842 -24.00 31.36 -69.56
N THR A 843 -22.78 31.62 -69.06
CA THR A 843 -21.68 32.47 -69.59
C THR A 843 -21.78 33.98 -69.31
N ALA A 844 -20.69 34.73 -69.10
CA ALA A 844 -19.35 34.37 -68.60
C ALA A 844 -18.54 35.60 -68.14
N GLU A 845 -17.76 35.43 -67.06
CA GLU A 845 -16.47 36.12 -66.78
C GLU A 845 -16.47 37.67 -66.57
N PRO A 846 -15.33 38.35 -66.22
CA PRO A 846 -15.31 39.09 -64.94
C PRO A 846 -14.81 40.55 -65.02
N THR A 847 -14.87 41.31 -63.90
CA THR A 847 -13.82 42.32 -63.56
C THR A 847 -13.89 42.91 -62.13
N ALA A 848 -12.72 43.35 -61.65
CA ALA A 848 -12.44 44.50 -60.76
C ALA A 848 -13.15 44.73 -59.41
N GLN A 849 -12.42 44.41 -58.32
CA GLN A 849 -11.96 45.33 -57.26
C GLN A 849 -12.83 46.55 -56.81
N PRO A 850 -13.13 46.67 -55.51
CA PRO A 850 -13.47 47.93 -54.83
C PRO A 850 -12.31 48.53 -54.01
N THR A 851 -12.43 49.81 -53.63
CA THR A 851 -11.38 50.59 -52.92
C THR A 851 -11.95 51.33 -51.69
N ALA A 852 -11.16 51.41 -50.60
CA ALA A 852 -11.22 52.38 -49.48
C ALA A 852 -12.57 52.75 -48.78
N VAL A 853 -12.78 52.21 -47.56
CA VAL A 853 -12.60 52.91 -46.24
C VAL A 853 -13.01 54.41 -46.19
N PRO A 854 -13.90 54.89 -45.26
CA PRO A 854 -13.50 55.10 -43.85
C PRO A 854 -14.55 55.08 -42.68
N THR A 855 -14.07 54.60 -41.51
CA THR A 855 -14.26 55.05 -40.09
C THR A 855 -15.62 55.32 -39.43
N ALA A 856 -15.82 54.71 -38.23
CA ALA A 856 -16.13 55.39 -36.96
C ALA A 856 -15.74 54.51 -35.72
N GLN A 857 -15.65 55.08 -34.51
CA GLN A 857 -15.09 54.47 -33.26
C GLN A 857 -16.16 54.31 -32.15
N PRO A 858 -15.96 53.54 -31.04
CA PRO A 858 -15.03 53.82 -29.91
C PRO A 858 -14.37 52.54 -29.28
N THR A 859 -13.63 52.48 -28.15
CA THR A 859 -12.49 53.24 -27.52
C THR A 859 -11.81 52.36 -26.43
N ALA A 860 -10.47 52.49 -26.25
CA ALA A 860 -9.64 52.27 -25.03
C ALA A 860 -9.69 50.91 -24.24
N VAL A 861 -8.62 50.11 -23.97
CA VAL A 861 -7.14 50.28 -23.81
C VAL A 861 -6.75 50.96 -22.48
N PRO A 862 -5.89 50.42 -21.56
CA PRO A 862 -4.41 50.41 -21.78
C PRO A 862 -3.43 49.44 -21.01
N THR A 863 -2.46 48.88 -21.77
CA THR A 863 -0.99 48.72 -21.43
C THR A 863 -0.52 47.69 -20.36
N ALA A 864 0.76 47.22 -20.29
CA ALA A 864 2.02 47.73 -20.88
C ALA A 864 3.14 46.69 -21.19
N GLN A 865 4.00 47.07 -22.16
CA GLN A 865 5.42 46.76 -22.53
C GLN A 865 6.43 46.21 -21.48
N PRO A 866 7.68 45.77 -21.86
CA PRO A 866 8.53 46.08 -23.05
C PRO A 866 9.05 44.80 -23.81
N THR A 867 10.10 44.70 -24.68
CA THR A 867 11.28 45.54 -25.07
C THR A 867 11.68 45.30 -26.57
N ALA A 868 12.95 45.51 -27.00
CA ALA A 868 13.44 45.49 -28.42
C ALA A 868 14.97 45.13 -28.50
N VAL A 869 15.50 44.38 -29.51
CA VAL A 869 16.08 44.76 -30.86
C VAL A 869 17.55 45.26 -30.84
N PRO A 870 18.45 45.09 -31.86
CA PRO A 870 18.51 44.24 -33.10
C PRO A 870 19.64 43.14 -32.98
N THR A 871 20.51 42.65 -33.91
CA THR A 871 20.92 42.90 -35.34
C THR A 871 21.78 41.74 -35.92
N ALA A 872 21.96 41.66 -37.27
CA ALA A 872 23.21 41.37 -38.06
C ALA A 872 23.17 40.27 -39.17
N GLN A 873 23.78 40.56 -40.33
CA GLN A 873 23.98 39.76 -41.57
C GLN A 873 24.99 40.54 -42.49
N PRO A 874 25.60 40.05 -43.60
CA PRO A 874 25.86 38.71 -44.17
C PRO A 874 27.40 38.36 -44.19
N THR A 875 27.96 37.32 -44.87
CA THR A 875 28.29 37.21 -46.32
C THR A 875 28.93 35.86 -46.76
N ALA A 876 28.86 35.59 -48.09
CA ALA A 876 29.84 34.89 -48.98
C ALA A 876 30.07 33.34 -48.94
N VAL A 877 30.34 32.80 -50.14
CA VAL A 877 30.52 31.40 -50.62
C VAL A 877 31.37 31.50 -51.92
N PRO A 878 32.37 30.64 -52.26
CA PRO A 878 32.37 29.16 -52.37
C PRO A 878 33.57 28.51 -51.60
N THR A 879 34.14 27.30 -51.82
CA THR A 879 34.24 26.32 -52.96
C THR A 879 34.65 24.93 -52.36
N ALA A 880 34.88 23.77 -53.02
CA ALA A 880 35.13 23.39 -54.43
C ALA A 880 34.60 21.95 -54.78
N GLN A 881 35.41 21.12 -55.47
CA GLN A 881 35.12 19.79 -56.08
C GLN A 881 36.45 19.04 -56.34
N PRO A 882 36.50 17.80 -56.90
CA PRO A 882 35.44 16.80 -57.18
C PRO A 882 35.67 15.53 -56.29
N THR A 883 35.36 14.24 -56.55
CA THR A 883 34.88 13.37 -57.67
C THR A 883 34.27 12.08 -57.01
N ALA A 884 33.63 11.05 -57.59
CA ALA A 884 33.34 10.61 -58.97
C ALA A 884 32.04 9.72 -59.00
N VAL A 885 31.91 8.86 -60.02
CA VAL A 885 30.75 7.98 -60.41
C VAL A 885 31.30 6.85 -61.33
N PRO A 886 30.55 5.92 -62.00
CA PRO A 886 29.12 5.49 -61.92
C PRO A 886 28.89 3.94 -61.97
N THR A 887 27.63 3.46 -62.04
CA THR A 887 27.07 2.72 -63.22
C THR A 887 25.57 2.34 -63.08
N VAL A 888 24.73 2.71 -64.10
CA VAL A 888 23.67 1.92 -64.83
C VAL A 888 22.59 1.13 -64.02
N GLU A 889 21.30 0.98 -64.41
CA GLU A 889 20.21 1.77 -65.07
C GLU A 889 18.90 0.89 -65.06
N PRO A 890 17.69 1.36 -65.51
CA PRO A 890 16.39 0.72 -65.19
C PRO A 890 15.57 0.17 -66.40
N SER A 891 14.35 -0.35 -66.15
CA SER A 891 13.10 -0.44 -66.98
C SER A 891 12.23 -1.65 -66.51
N ALA A 892 10.89 -1.77 -66.64
CA ALA A 892 9.90 -1.05 -67.46
C ALA A 892 8.46 -0.98 -66.85
N GLN A 893 7.77 0.14 -67.14
CA GLN A 893 6.34 0.32 -67.53
C GLN A 893 5.12 -0.32 -66.79
N SER A 894 4.24 0.57 -66.29
CA SER A 894 2.76 0.72 -66.50
C SER A 894 1.82 -0.51 -66.64
N THR A 895 0.52 -0.47 -66.27
CA THR A 895 -0.49 0.59 -66.56
C THR A 895 -1.83 0.36 -65.79
N ALA A 896 -2.69 1.40 -65.77
CA ALA A 896 -4.16 1.37 -65.67
C ALA A 896 -4.89 1.24 -64.30
N ALA A 897 -5.76 2.23 -64.06
CA ALA A 897 -7.02 2.14 -63.29
C ALA A 897 -8.21 2.11 -64.34
N PRO A 898 -9.54 2.11 -64.04
CA PRO A 898 -10.23 2.74 -62.88
C PRO A 898 -11.56 2.11 -62.36
N ALA A 899 -12.24 2.86 -61.49
CA ALA A 899 -13.72 3.07 -61.40
C ALA A 899 -14.65 2.20 -60.50
N GLU A 900 -15.16 2.87 -59.44
CA GLU A 900 -16.58 3.09 -59.07
C GLU A 900 -17.55 1.99 -58.51
N LYS A 901 -17.80 2.07 -57.18
CA LYS A 901 -19.02 2.68 -56.53
C LYS A 901 -20.31 1.84 -56.24
N ALA A 902 -20.80 2.03 -54.99
CA ALA A 902 -22.22 2.11 -54.51
C ALA A 902 -23.04 0.89 -53.95
N ALA A 903 -23.72 1.17 -52.82
CA ALA A 903 -25.13 0.84 -52.46
C ALA A 903 -25.59 -0.57 -51.98
N THR A 904 -25.40 -0.86 -50.69
CA THR A 904 -26.40 -0.99 -49.57
C THR A 904 -27.90 -0.63 -49.81
N PRO A 905 -28.91 -0.89 -48.90
CA PRO A 905 -29.10 -1.79 -47.72
C PRO A 905 -30.43 -2.64 -47.89
N PRO A 906 -31.41 -2.86 -46.95
CA PRO A 906 -31.45 -2.99 -45.47
C PRO A 906 -32.28 -4.20 -44.87
N ALA A 907 -32.08 -4.45 -43.57
CA ALA A 907 -33.04 -4.80 -42.48
C ALA A 907 -33.97 -6.05 -42.48
N ALA A 908 -33.92 -6.82 -41.38
CA ALA A 908 -35.09 -7.34 -40.61
C ALA A 908 -34.71 -7.95 -39.23
N GLN A 909 -35.49 -7.63 -38.19
CA GLN A 909 -35.64 -8.37 -36.91
C GLN A 909 -36.89 -9.31 -37.04
N PRO A 910 -37.16 -10.34 -36.19
CA PRO A 910 -37.28 -10.19 -34.73
C PRO A 910 -37.08 -11.45 -33.82
N ALA A 911 -37.37 -11.25 -32.53
CA ALA A 911 -37.95 -12.20 -31.55
C ALA A 911 -37.10 -13.35 -30.96
N ALA A 912 -37.35 -13.62 -29.67
CA ALA A 912 -36.65 -14.58 -28.83
C ALA A 912 -37.55 -15.74 -28.35
N THR A 913 -36.94 -16.81 -27.86
CA THR A 913 -37.56 -17.85 -27.01
C THR A 913 -36.56 -18.37 -25.98
N SER A 914 -37.03 -18.63 -24.76
CA SER A 914 -36.37 -19.42 -23.70
C SER A 914 -37.14 -20.75 -23.53
N ILE A 915 -37.00 -21.65 -22.54
CA ILE A 915 -36.51 -21.71 -21.13
C ILE A 915 -36.24 -23.22 -20.82
N PRO A 916 -36.00 -23.73 -19.58
CA PRO A 916 -35.43 -23.20 -18.33
C PRO A 916 -34.44 -24.15 -17.58
N THR A 917 -33.74 -23.65 -16.54
CA THR A 917 -33.33 -24.38 -15.29
C THR A 917 -32.38 -25.61 -15.37
N THR A 918 -31.68 -26.08 -14.31
CA THR A 918 -31.67 -25.81 -12.85
C THR A 918 -30.25 -25.61 -12.26
N PRO A 919 -30.07 -24.90 -11.13
CA PRO A 919 -28.78 -24.71 -10.42
C PRO A 919 -28.62 -25.55 -9.12
N ALA A 920 -27.38 -25.76 -8.66
CA ALA A 920 -26.94 -26.03 -7.27
C ALA A 920 -25.40 -26.24 -7.21
N PRO A 921 -24.72 -26.15 -6.04
CA PRO A 921 -25.20 -25.72 -4.72
C PRO A 921 -24.55 -24.40 -4.24
N GLU A 922 -24.97 -23.95 -3.06
CA GLU A 922 -24.67 -22.66 -2.44
C GLU A 922 -23.69 -22.82 -1.25
N ALA A 923 -22.65 -21.99 -1.17
CA ALA A 923 -21.67 -22.02 -0.08
C ALA A 923 -21.98 -20.92 0.96
N THR A 924 -22.78 -21.25 1.96
CA THR A 924 -23.20 -20.31 3.01
C THR A 924 -22.22 -20.25 4.19
N VAL A 925 -21.51 -19.13 4.33
CA VAL A 925 -20.87 -18.70 5.59
C VAL A 925 -21.19 -17.21 5.79
N PRO A 926 -21.77 -16.80 6.93
CA PRO A 926 -22.15 -15.40 7.16
C PRO A 926 -20.92 -14.52 7.50
N PRO A 927 -20.95 -13.22 7.19
CA PRO A 927 -19.93 -12.28 7.66
C PRO A 927 -20.02 -12.12 9.18
N SER A 928 -18.99 -12.58 9.90
CA SER A 928 -18.92 -12.43 11.36
C SER A 928 -18.53 -11.01 11.75
N SER A 929 -19.53 -10.12 11.87
CA SER A 929 -19.34 -8.75 12.38
C SER A 929 -19.00 -8.75 13.87
N ALA A 930 -17.72 -8.82 14.20
CA ALA A 930 -17.21 -8.82 15.58
C ALA A 930 -15.79 -8.22 15.68
N VAL A 931 -15.63 -6.92 15.39
CA VAL A 931 -14.42 -6.15 15.69
C VAL A 931 -14.80 -4.81 16.31
N ILE A 932 -15.03 -4.81 17.62
CA ILE A 932 -14.86 -3.64 18.51
C ILE A 932 -14.13 -4.17 19.74
N ARG A 933 -13.04 -3.50 20.14
CA ARG A 933 -11.97 -3.97 21.06
C ARG A 933 -11.08 -5.09 20.46
N PRO A 934 -9.74 -4.96 20.50
CA PRO A 934 -8.83 -6.08 20.26
C PRO A 934 -8.98 -7.18 21.33
N ALA A 935 -8.77 -8.45 20.96
CA ALA A 935 -8.88 -9.57 21.88
C ALA A 935 -7.75 -9.57 22.93
N ARG A 936 -8.10 -9.30 24.20
CA ARG A 936 -7.16 -9.33 25.33
C ARG A 936 -6.75 -10.77 25.68
N PRO A 937 -5.44 -11.09 25.85
CA PRO A 937 -5.00 -12.40 26.32
C PRO A 937 -5.49 -12.68 27.76
N THR A 938 -6.29 -13.74 27.94
CA THR A 938 -6.88 -14.12 29.24
C THR A 938 -6.05 -15.18 29.96
N THR A 939 -5.04 -14.73 30.72
CA THR A 939 -4.28 -15.61 31.64
C THR A 939 -5.04 -15.86 32.95
N ALA A 940 -6.05 -16.74 32.91
CA ALA A 940 -6.78 -17.17 34.10
C ALA A 940 -5.90 -18.07 35.01
N PRO A 941 -5.66 -17.72 36.29
CA PRO A 941 -4.90 -18.56 37.21
C PRO A 941 -5.76 -19.72 37.74
N SER A 942 -5.26 -20.95 37.64
CA SER A 942 -5.94 -22.13 38.18
C SER A 942 -5.80 -22.22 39.72
N PRO A 943 -6.90 -22.26 40.49
CA PRO A 943 -6.83 -22.31 41.95
C PRO A 943 -6.34 -23.68 42.45
N THR A 944 -5.19 -23.69 43.14
CA THR A 944 -4.59 -24.91 43.73
C THR A 944 -4.52 -24.78 45.26
N PRO A 945 -5.08 -25.72 46.04
CA PRO A 945 -4.97 -25.70 47.51
C PRO A 945 -4.03 -26.77 48.10
N ALA A 946 -2.98 -26.29 48.77
CA ALA A 946 -2.35 -26.79 50.00
C ALA A 946 -1.68 -28.20 50.09
N ALA A 947 -0.35 -28.20 50.33
CA ALA A 947 0.31 -29.04 51.35
C ALA A 947 1.63 -28.39 51.85
N THR A 948 1.59 -27.94 53.11
CA THR A 948 2.51 -27.18 53.99
C THR A 948 4.01 -27.63 54.18
N PRO A 949 4.87 -26.84 54.89
CA PRO A 949 6.34 -26.85 54.74
C PRO A 949 7.17 -27.20 56.01
N THR A 950 8.51 -27.26 55.85
CA THR A 950 9.56 -27.35 56.91
C THR A 950 10.90 -26.81 56.34
N ALA A 951 11.77 -26.00 56.97
CA ALA A 951 11.71 -25.07 58.11
C ALA A 951 12.88 -24.03 58.02
N ALA A 952 12.88 -22.98 58.86
CA ALA A 952 13.91 -21.92 59.00
C ALA A 952 14.90 -22.23 60.17
N PRO A 953 15.93 -21.43 60.57
CA PRO A 953 16.25 -19.99 60.32
C PRO A 953 17.72 -19.77 59.79
N THR A 954 18.49 -18.66 59.91
CA THR A 954 18.48 -17.44 60.76
C THR A 954 19.23 -16.22 60.15
N GLU A 955 19.10 -15.09 60.85
CA GLU A 955 19.64 -13.71 60.78
C GLU A 955 21.14 -13.39 60.46
N GLN A 956 21.32 -12.29 59.69
CA GLN A 956 22.29 -11.15 59.81
C GLN A 956 23.84 -11.36 59.90
N PRO A 957 24.72 -10.33 59.70
CA PRO A 957 24.57 -8.88 59.94
C PRO A 957 25.04 -7.92 58.80
N THR A 958 25.25 -6.63 59.16
CA THR A 958 25.40 -5.44 58.29
C THR A 958 26.80 -4.76 58.41
N VAL A 959 26.99 -3.60 57.75
CA VAL A 959 28.01 -2.51 57.99
C VAL A 959 29.22 -2.44 57.01
N THR A 960 29.64 -1.19 56.69
CA THR A 960 30.77 -0.77 55.81
C THR A 960 31.85 -0.01 56.63
N PRO A 961 33.12 0.16 56.14
CA PRO A 961 33.53 1.45 55.52
C PRO A 961 34.76 1.42 54.55
N SER A 962 35.17 2.62 54.07
CA SER A 962 36.33 3.00 53.22
C SER A 962 37.72 2.91 53.94
N PRO A 963 38.93 3.29 53.40
CA PRO A 963 39.26 4.37 52.42
C PRO A 963 40.44 4.12 51.41
N SER A 964 40.91 5.20 50.75
CA SER A 964 42.05 5.30 49.78
C SER A 964 43.39 5.69 50.46
N PRO A 965 44.57 5.57 49.80
CA PRO A 965 45.25 6.82 49.35
C PRO A 965 46.17 6.78 48.09
N ALA A 966 46.19 7.93 47.40
CA ALA A 966 47.22 8.66 46.63
C ALA A 966 48.63 8.10 46.19
N ALA A 967 48.91 8.35 44.89
CA ALA A 967 50.07 9.07 44.30
C ALA A 967 51.53 8.53 44.24
N SER A 968 52.12 8.64 43.04
CA SER A 968 53.56 8.92 42.76
C SER A 968 53.72 9.56 41.36
N ALA A 969 54.90 10.09 40.99
CA ALA A 969 55.10 10.88 39.75
C ALA A 969 56.53 10.75 39.16
N SER A 970 56.71 11.07 37.86
CA SER A 970 58.03 11.16 37.19
C SER A 970 58.04 12.04 35.92
N SER A 971 58.33 13.33 36.11
CA SER A 971 59.26 14.20 35.36
C SER A 971 59.71 13.91 33.90
N ASP A 972 59.65 14.99 33.08
CA ASP A 972 60.71 15.55 32.20
C ASP A 972 60.55 15.68 30.67
N VAL A 973 61.26 16.70 30.15
CA VAL A 973 61.06 17.54 28.94
C VAL A 973 62.46 18.06 28.53
N PRO A 974 62.91 18.15 27.24
CA PRO A 974 62.82 19.45 26.54
C PRO A 974 62.90 19.56 24.98
N ALA A 975 62.34 20.68 24.50
CA ALA A 975 62.78 21.57 23.39
C ALA A 975 62.62 21.19 21.90
N GLY A 976 62.26 22.20 21.06
CA GLY A 976 62.07 22.03 19.60
C GLY A 976 62.15 23.30 18.69
N LYS A 977 61.46 24.41 19.00
CA LYS A 977 61.33 25.65 18.17
C LYS A 977 60.51 25.47 16.86
N THR A 978 60.00 26.48 16.12
CA THR A 978 60.23 27.96 16.14
C THR A 978 59.00 28.76 15.63
N ALA A 979 58.91 30.05 16.03
CA ALA A 979 58.28 31.20 15.34
C ALA A 979 56.74 31.32 15.19
N GLY A 980 56.22 32.48 15.66
CA GLY A 980 55.00 33.15 15.16
C GLY A 980 55.40 34.43 14.38
N PRO A 981 54.68 35.59 14.45
CA PRO A 981 53.56 35.92 15.35
C PRO A 981 52.41 36.80 14.74
N SER A 982 51.42 37.16 15.60
CA SER A 982 50.69 38.46 15.61
C SER A 982 49.61 38.78 14.53
N ALA A 983 48.47 39.43 14.79
CA ALA A 983 47.67 39.64 16.03
C ALA A 983 46.25 40.23 15.71
N ALA A 984 45.19 39.69 16.34
CA ALA A 984 44.24 40.31 17.31
C ALA A 984 43.94 41.85 17.35
N PRO A 985 42.92 42.36 18.11
CA PRO A 985 41.52 41.94 18.33
C PRO A 985 40.50 43.14 18.54
N PHE A 986 39.50 42.99 19.45
CA PHE A 986 38.42 43.89 19.98
C PHE A 986 37.04 43.81 19.25
N LEU A 987 35.84 43.65 19.88
CA LEU A 987 35.18 44.19 21.11
C LEU A 987 34.71 45.66 20.93
N LEU A 988 33.52 46.17 21.30
CA LEU A 988 32.29 45.73 22.02
C LEU A 988 31.03 46.28 21.25
N GLY A 989 29.73 46.11 21.59
CA GLY A 989 28.97 45.37 22.63
C GLY A 989 27.67 46.10 23.09
N LEU A 990 26.88 45.47 23.98
CA LEU A 990 25.72 46.00 24.77
C LEU A 990 24.36 46.40 24.11
N ALA A 991 23.33 45.59 24.42
CA ALA A 991 21.96 45.92 24.91
C ALA A 991 20.99 46.92 24.22
N GLY A 992 19.67 46.61 24.27
CA GLY A 992 18.62 47.68 24.28
C GLY A 992 17.18 47.38 23.82
N LEU A 993 16.34 46.78 24.69
CA LEU A 993 14.86 46.93 24.80
C LEU A 993 13.88 46.59 23.63
N CYS A 994 12.62 46.36 24.02
CA CYS A 994 11.44 46.16 23.18
C CYS A 994 10.72 47.49 22.85
N VAL A 995 9.77 47.48 21.90
CA VAL A 995 8.37 47.99 22.08
C VAL A 995 7.48 47.63 20.86
N CYS A 996 6.16 47.65 21.06
CA CYS A 996 5.12 47.12 20.17
C CYS A 996 4.64 48.09 19.06
N GLY A 997 3.91 47.54 18.08
CA GLY A 997 3.04 48.28 17.13
C GLY A 997 3.68 48.57 15.76
N GLY A 998 2.93 48.64 14.65
CA GLY A 998 1.48 48.50 14.47
C GLY A 998 1.08 48.46 12.99
N LEU A 999 -0.23 48.46 12.68
CA LEU A 999 -0.76 48.41 11.31
C LEU A 999 -0.37 49.66 10.48
N ALA A 1000 0.00 49.48 9.20
CA ALA A 1000 -0.82 49.94 8.05
C ALA A 1000 -0.12 49.83 6.68
N LEU A 1001 -0.72 49.03 5.79
CA LEU A 1001 -1.12 49.36 4.40
C LEU A 1001 -0.30 50.36 3.52
N LEU A 1002 0.14 49.81 2.38
CA LEU A 1002 0.06 50.34 1.00
C LEU A 1002 1.26 51.00 0.27
N PHE A 1003 1.55 50.34 -0.87
CA PHE A 1003 1.96 50.86 -2.20
C PHE A 1003 3.43 51.19 -2.54
N PHE A 1004 3.90 50.44 -3.56
CA PHE A 1004 4.78 50.86 -4.67
C PHE A 1004 6.29 51.11 -4.36
N LYS A 1005 7.28 50.74 -5.20
CA LYS A 1005 7.27 50.15 -6.57
C LYS A 1005 8.67 49.68 -7.05
N ARG A 1006 8.83 48.40 -7.42
CA ARG A 1006 9.95 47.81 -8.21
C ARG A 1006 11.35 47.90 -7.52
N ARG A 1007 12.32 47.05 -7.86
CA ARG A 1007 12.39 45.98 -8.87
C ARG A 1007 12.50 44.61 -8.22
#